data_AF-A0A9E1P4R3-F1
#
_entry.id   AF-A0A9E1P4R3-F1
#
_cell.length_a   1.000
_cell.length_b   1.000
_cell.length_c   1.000
_cell.angle_alpha   90.00
_cell.angle_beta   90.00
_cell.angle_gamma   90.00
#
_symmetry.space_group_name_H-M   'P 1'
#
loop_
_entity.id
_entity.type
_entity.pdbx_description
1 polymer ?
#
loop_
_entity_poly.entity_id
_entity_poly.type
_entity_poly.pdbx_seq_one_letter_code
_entity_poly.pdbx_strand_id
1 'polypeptide(L)'
;MLFPKALTINHIFSTRNYGKILQMLEALQNSQHIDQSHQVPELKIRFVSLLDSRMIKDMDEIRSLLKKKKFTSDYYEYKVTNTTFIRRLINTNSKNGLAERVMVEEKININTNLKAIRQLNWRILKDPENVLLVQLNQVKGESCCLPLIFSNIYQNDRDILVSGITKAMQVQLISKLDLNFQKIPKEILDNPITKGQILQRSRRKKGMQATARILQDFLGLPKLISAKIINIAAGSHIQLSDAEAINIILLSDLVTRYSGVLRTFQNDVSARNGSVSLFTAQFVELTQNISTKNLINRLGDYLVDEEEGFNGTISQNNSQLFSFIYKRLQHLDDKRIKIGDFHLTKSGLFNILKSMIIIARSQFDPGLWRQCLYFYKPDDDETSPHSNEIAVNRLAEGIRKQIEIHYEASSQSLMEVHLIHNIHNNTNCKRLLIGQMTLSIVELGIIKSKIAPILYKVDKNAKGWDTVRLFMDINYKSHQLIGSAHFAARAYGFLIGRRLRENVRKFLKPGLKSLLDRFNKNFFDVFYQIVISEPGLPVSRNQFADWLKYKQYFKDVTHLGYIKNTLEYSFDPLFTDPILSEKALSPFPATYSKQEFEKDYLKSRKKFLGFIEKLNHSYETTNDNSILKIFLDLIEKGHYFFNAVYFRKQIKTTKLFKILVEVINQACKGLTFKLEKQSYHNKVVIKIPFNFDPLLSFCSIFEIKHENIILTIHLIAVPVNSYEELNGLSKIVSKNLNLLFKHESNKKIQKLLYAFNIIREYKIASVDFFRYLSVIVVDRQLAYTVNKITQNTNQTPNYIKNHIPDKDKLIIGNIRDVNIGGLIQNTKIAKKEITEFENLSSGQIIQGIIYYKSANQGIRELKDLINQIQTLLDTIAVNKHDDDYNTFTKQIQKFKQLISTPIEDFSENIINLLSILSRRIQKTITRGEYNNGVLTSLRSDWAINYPDEDKKYYFYKNFISKESNQKSNLLLEIEKTRDILSDVTGKSCWIFLPDNQKEHQLQHLMEIGTFFKEKNYKMAFYINIKSLSEDRIKTLSTVFLPSNFFHLDGLKPINKNS
;
A
#
# COMPACT_ATOMS: atom_id res chain seq x y z
N MET A 1 58.11 11.01 5.96
CA MET A 1 57.21 10.11 6.70
C MET A 1 55.93 10.87 7.04
N LEU A 2 54.80 10.38 6.49
CA LEU A 2 53.41 10.45 6.95
C LEU A 2 52.79 11.74 7.56
N PHE A 3 51.89 12.33 6.77
CA PHE A 3 50.63 13.07 7.03
C PHE A 3 50.55 14.39 7.84
N PRO A 4 49.91 15.45 7.25
CA PRO A 4 49.41 16.63 7.96
C PRO A 4 47.85 16.67 8.10
N LYS A 5 47.39 17.61 8.95
CA LYS A 5 46.01 18.19 9.13
C LYS A 5 44.96 17.39 9.92
N ALA A 6 44.63 17.88 11.11
CA ALA A 6 43.28 17.80 11.68
C ALA A 6 42.90 19.14 12.34
N LEU A 7 41.84 19.76 11.83
CA LEU A 7 41.25 21.03 12.26
C LEU A 7 40.21 20.79 13.38
N THR A 8 40.26 21.68 14.37
CA THR A 8 39.19 22.22 15.24
C THR A 8 37.74 21.87 14.92
N ILE A 9 37.00 21.43 15.95
CA ILE A 9 35.56 21.73 16.13
C ILE A 9 35.28 22.03 17.60
N ASN A 10 35.08 23.31 17.91
CA ASN A 10 34.39 23.82 19.10
C ASN A 10 33.57 25.03 18.65
N HIS A 11 32.31 24.83 18.25
CA HIS A 11 31.19 25.77 18.37
C HIS A 11 29.92 25.22 17.69
N ILE A 12 28.78 25.62 18.25
CA ILE A 12 27.38 25.46 17.79
C ILE A 12 26.66 24.24 18.40
N PHE A 13 26.34 24.38 19.69
CA PHE A 13 24.96 24.15 20.12
C PHE A 13 24.08 25.19 19.41
N SER A 14 23.18 24.76 18.53
CA SER A 14 22.03 25.57 18.13
C SER A 14 20.75 24.75 18.08
N THR A 15 19.71 25.38 18.62
CA THR A 15 18.33 25.00 18.93
C THR A 15 17.46 24.56 17.76
N ARG A 16 18.00 23.90 16.72
CA ARG A 16 17.25 23.49 15.52
C ARG A 16 16.74 22.05 15.48
N ASN A 17 17.14 21.18 16.41
CA ASN A 17 16.72 19.78 16.41
C ASN A 17 15.63 19.42 17.44
N TYR A 18 15.33 20.32 18.40
CA TYR A 18 14.21 20.09 19.33
C TYR A 18 12.85 20.26 18.65
N GLY A 19 12.70 21.16 17.67
CA GLY A 19 11.42 21.36 16.96
C GLY A 19 11.01 20.21 16.03
N LYS A 20 11.96 19.45 15.48
CA LYS A 20 11.65 18.25 14.67
C LYS A 20 11.32 17.03 15.52
N ILE A 21 11.93 16.92 16.71
CA ILE A 21 11.62 15.87 17.67
C ILE A 21 10.30 16.19 18.38
N LEU A 22 10.01 17.45 18.71
CA LEU A 22 8.67 17.87 19.17
C LEU A 22 7.60 17.74 18.08
N GLN A 23 7.88 18.03 16.80
CA GLN A 23 6.89 17.79 15.73
C GLN A 23 6.68 16.31 15.43
N MET A 24 7.70 15.45 15.62
CA MET A 24 7.52 13.99 15.56
C MET A 24 6.79 13.47 16.80
N LEU A 25 7.03 14.03 17.99
CA LEU A 25 6.33 13.65 19.22
C LEU A 25 4.91 14.23 19.27
N GLU A 26 4.63 15.41 18.74
CA GLU A 26 3.29 15.97 18.54
C GLU A 26 2.56 15.27 17.39
N ALA A 27 3.24 14.76 16.36
CA ALA A 27 2.63 13.89 15.35
C ALA A 27 2.35 12.46 15.90
N LEU A 28 3.13 12.01 16.88
CA LEU A 28 2.91 10.75 17.61
C LEU A 28 1.90 10.90 18.76
N GLN A 29 1.73 12.10 19.32
CA GLN A 29 0.72 12.39 20.36
C GLN A 29 -0.63 12.82 19.77
N ASN A 30 -0.66 13.52 18.63
CA ASN A 30 -1.91 13.83 17.92
C ASN A 30 -2.46 12.66 17.07
N SER A 31 -1.78 11.50 17.08
CA SER A 31 -2.31 10.23 16.56
C SER A 31 -2.90 9.34 17.67
N GLN A 32 -3.03 9.83 18.91
CA GLN A 32 -3.56 9.08 20.06
C GLN A 32 -4.92 9.55 20.59
N HIS A 33 -5.66 10.38 19.86
CA HIS A 33 -7.08 10.60 20.15
C HIS A 33 -7.92 10.41 18.89
N ILE A 34 -8.33 9.18 18.66
CA ILE A 34 -9.60 8.90 17.99
C ILE A 34 -10.36 8.01 18.96
N ASP A 35 -11.25 8.62 19.75
CA ASP A 35 -12.26 7.89 20.51
C ASP A 35 -13.17 7.17 19.51
N GLN A 36 -12.86 5.92 19.18
CA GLN A 36 -13.69 5.10 18.29
C GLN A 36 -14.68 4.28 19.10
N SER A 37 -15.58 4.99 19.78
CA SER A 37 -16.86 4.40 20.14
C SER A 37 -17.59 3.96 18.87
N HIS A 38 -18.28 2.80 18.91
CA HIS A 38 -19.16 2.34 17.83
C HIS A 38 -20.27 3.36 17.60
N GLN A 39 -20.04 4.26 16.65
CA GLN A 39 -20.99 5.27 16.25
C GLN A 39 -20.99 5.34 14.73
N VAL A 40 -22.20 5.35 14.16
CA VAL A 40 -22.50 5.94 12.85
C VAL A 40 -21.54 7.11 12.64
N PRO A 41 -20.81 7.21 11.50
CA PRO A 41 -19.80 8.25 11.32
C PRO A 41 -20.39 9.59 11.73
N GLU A 42 -19.77 10.24 12.71
CA GLU A 42 -20.20 11.55 13.14
C GLU A 42 -20.13 12.46 11.91
N LEU A 43 -21.29 12.90 11.43
CA LEU A 43 -21.38 13.71 10.24
C LEU A 43 -20.87 15.11 10.61
N LYS A 44 -19.57 15.31 10.46
CA LYS A 44 -18.91 16.56 10.82
C LYS A 44 -18.51 17.36 9.58
N ILE A 45 -18.71 18.66 9.63
CA ILE A 45 -18.17 19.61 8.64
C ILE A 45 -17.30 20.60 9.38
N ARG A 46 -16.03 20.72 8.99
CA ARG A 46 -15.13 21.75 9.50
C ARG A 46 -14.92 22.80 8.42
N PHE A 47 -15.45 24.00 8.65
CA PHE A 47 -15.19 25.14 7.79
C PHE A 47 -13.80 25.68 8.03
N VAL A 48 -12.96 25.67 7.00
CA VAL A 48 -11.63 26.28 6.98
C VAL A 48 -11.77 27.63 6.26
N SER A 49 -11.55 28.72 6.99
CA SER A 49 -11.69 30.08 6.44
C SER A 49 -10.54 30.99 6.82
N LEU A 50 -10.38 32.11 6.10
CA LEU A 50 -9.36 33.13 6.39
C LEU A 50 -9.78 34.13 7.48
N LEU A 51 -11.07 34.12 7.84
CA LEU A 51 -11.66 35.01 8.82
C LEU A 51 -11.94 34.26 10.12
N ASP A 52 -12.33 34.98 11.18
CA ASP A 52 -12.94 34.39 12.37
C ASP A 52 -14.42 34.11 12.09
N SER A 53 -14.98 33.06 12.68
CA SER A 53 -16.40 32.69 12.52
C SER A 53 -17.37 33.85 12.77
N ARG A 54 -17.03 34.74 13.71
CA ARG A 54 -17.84 35.92 14.07
C ARG A 54 -17.85 36.99 12.98
N MET A 55 -16.86 36.98 12.09
CA MET A 55 -16.76 37.91 10.98
C MET A 55 -17.44 37.38 9.71
N ILE A 56 -17.84 36.10 9.72
CA ILE A 56 -18.55 35.50 8.60
C ILE A 56 -20.04 35.74 8.75
N LYS A 57 -20.59 36.43 7.75
CA LYS A 57 -22.02 36.70 7.67
C LYS A 57 -22.78 35.39 7.51
N ASP A 58 -23.91 35.29 8.23
CA ASP A 58 -24.90 34.21 8.10
C ASP A 58 -24.39 32.80 8.46
N MET A 59 -23.28 32.71 9.21
CA MET A 59 -22.77 31.43 9.70
C MET A 59 -23.76 30.67 10.56
N ASP A 60 -24.54 31.37 11.38
CA ASP A 60 -25.52 30.72 12.25
C ASP A 60 -26.66 30.07 11.43
N GLU A 61 -27.02 30.68 10.30
CA GLU A 61 -28.00 30.11 9.37
C GLU A 61 -27.43 28.87 8.65
N ILE A 62 -26.19 28.95 8.16
CA ILE A 62 -25.47 27.80 7.58
C ILE A 62 -25.43 26.64 8.58
N ARG A 63 -25.07 26.91 9.84
CA ARG A 63 -25.03 25.92 10.92
C ARG A 63 -26.41 25.34 11.21
N SER A 64 -27.45 26.17 11.23
CA SER A 64 -28.84 25.74 11.44
C SER A 64 -29.31 24.78 10.34
N LEU A 65 -29.06 25.11 9.07
CA LEU A 65 -29.38 24.25 7.92
C LEU A 65 -28.62 22.92 7.96
N LEU A 66 -27.33 22.94 8.31
CA LEU A 66 -26.53 21.72 8.49
C LEU A 66 -27.03 20.87 9.66
N LYS A 67 -27.42 21.49 10.78
CA LYS A 67 -27.99 20.78 11.93
C LYS A 67 -29.29 20.06 11.58
N LYS A 68 -30.16 20.66 10.73
CA LYS A 68 -31.35 19.98 10.19
C LYS A 68 -31.00 18.71 9.40
N LYS A 69 -29.80 18.65 8.81
CA LYS A 69 -29.26 17.47 8.10
C LYS A 69 -28.45 16.51 8.99
N LYS A 70 -28.52 16.69 10.32
CA LYS A 70 -27.78 15.91 11.33
C LYS A 70 -26.26 16.07 11.25
N PHE A 71 -25.78 17.20 10.72
CA PHE A 71 -24.35 17.51 10.74
C PHE A 71 -23.95 18.32 11.98
N THR A 72 -22.81 17.99 12.56
CA THR A 72 -22.08 18.83 13.52
C THR A 72 -21.13 19.74 12.76
N SER A 73 -21.22 21.05 12.96
CA SER A 73 -20.34 22.03 12.31
C SER A 73 -19.23 22.49 13.25
N ASP A 74 -17.99 22.42 12.79
CA ASP A 74 -16.79 22.95 13.44
C ASP A 74 -16.21 24.08 12.57
N TYR A 75 -15.37 24.92 13.17
CA TYR A 75 -14.81 26.08 12.50
C TYR A 75 -13.33 26.23 12.80
N TYR A 76 -12.55 26.51 11.74
CA TYR A 76 -11.13 26.72 11.84
C TYR A 76 -10.72 27.98 11.07
N GLU A 77 -10.32 29.02 11.81
CA GLU A 77 -9.63 30.19 11.24
C GLU A 77 -8.21 29.77 10.85
N TYR A 78 -7.92 29.75 9.55
CA TYR A 78 -6.58 29.60 9.03
C TYR A 78 -5.88 30.98 9.01
N LYS A 79 -4.95 31.17 9.96
CA LYS A 79 -4.11 32.37 10.07
C LYS A 79 -2.63 32.00 10.10
N VAL A 80 -1.80 32.85 9.51
CA VAL A 80 -0.34 32.76 9.58
C VAL A 80 0.16 34.06 10.21
N THR A 81 0.94 33.95 11.29
CA THR A 81 1.54 35.09 11.98
C THR A 81 3.06 35.08 11.78
N ASN A 82 3.64 36.26 11.58
CA ASN A 82 5.08 36.48 11.64
C ASN A 82 5.41 37.14 12.97
N THR A 83 6.23 36.48 13.79
CA THR A 83 6.78 37.05 15.02
C THR A 83 8.05 37.82 14.71
N THR A 84 8.04 39.14 14.90
CA THR A 84 9.24 39.98 14.83
C THR A 84 9.56 40.53 16.21
N PHE A 85 10.85 40.68 16.52
CA PHE A 85 11.27 41.32 17.78
C PHE A 85 11.73 42.73 17.48
N ILE A 86 10.99 43.72 17.98
CA ILE A 86 11.29 45.13 17.79
C ILE A 86 11.79 45.70 19.12
N ARG A 87 12.79 46.58 19.09
CA ARG A 87 13.19 47.35 20.27
C ARG A 87 12.25 48.55 20.40
N ARG A 88 11.44 48.59 21.45
CA ARG A 88 10.51 49.68 21.76
C ARG A 88 11.11 50.50 22.91
N LEU A 89 11.15 51.81 22.76
CA LEU A 89 11.59 52.72 23.83
C LEU A 89 10.61 52.61 25.00
N ILE A 90 11.12 52.45 26.21
CA ILE A 90 10.31 52.37 27.44
C ILE A 90 9.60 53.72 27.70
N ASN A 91 10.17 54.83 27.22
CA ASN A 91 9.58 56.16 27.28
C ASN A 91 9.54 56.79 25.89
N THR A 92 8.35 57.10 25.38
CA THR A 92 8.12 57.58 24.00
C THR A 92 8.58 59.03 23.76
N ASN A 93 8.88 59.79 24.82
CA ASN A 93 9.20 61.21 24.73
C ASN A 93 10.71 61.51 24.62
N SER A 94 11.59 60.54 24.88
CA SER A 94 13.04 60.71 24.74
C SER A 94 13.54 59.94 23.51
N LYS A 95 14.03 60.64 22.49
CA LYS A 95 14.58 60.01 21.27
C LYS A 95 15.76 59.05 21.52
N ASN A 96 16.42 59.15 22.69
CA ASN A 96 17.58 58.34 23.09
C ASN A 96 17.36 57.55 24.42
N GLY A 97 16.14 57.13 24.73
CA GLY A 97 15.83 56.39 25.98
C GLY A 97 16.23 54.90 25.97
N LEU A 98 16.17 54.24 27.13
CA LEU A 98 16.32 52.77 27.26
C LEU A 98 15.21 52.06 26.47
N ALA A 99 15.58 51.03 25.70
CA ALA A 99 14.67 50.27 24.84
C ALA A 99 14.57 48.81 25.27
N GLU A 100 13.35 48.29 25.31
CA GLU A 100 13.04 46.89 25.60
C GLU A 100 12.70 46.13 24.31
N ARG A 101 13.09 44.85 24.24
CA ARG A 101 12.81 44.00 23.08
C ARG A 101 11.40 43.40 23.20
N VAL A 102 10.45 43.97 22.47
CA VAL A 102 9.05 43.54 22.45
C VAL A 102 8.81 42.61 21.26
N MET A 103 8.11 41.50 21.49
CA MET A 103 7.66 40.60 20.43
C MET A 103 6.37 41.18 19.81
N VAL A 104 6.38 41.37 18.49
CA VAL A 104 5.24 41.85 17.70
C VAL A 104 4.83 40.75 16.74
N GLU A 105 3.59 40.28 16.87
CA GLU A 105 2.98 39.31 15.96
C GLU A 105 2.17 40.03 14.89
N GLU A 106 2.59 39.92 13.63
CA GLU A 106 1.87 40.48 12.49
C GLU A 106 1.13 39.38 11.73
N LYS A 107 -0.19 39.53 11.55
CA LYS A 107 -1.01 38.61 10.75
C LYS A 107 -0.71 38.82 9.28
N ILE A 108 -0.23 37.78 8.60
CA ILE A 108 0.02 37.80 7.16
C ILE A 108 -1.32 37.71 6.42
N ASN A 109 -1.54 38.59 5.45
CA ASN A 109 -2.66 38.45 4.53
C ASN A 109 -2.41 37.26 3.59
N ILE A 110 -3.19 36.19 3.76
CA ILE A 110 -3.03 34.95 3.01
C ILE A 110 -3.36 35.17 1.53
N ASN A 111 -4.31 36.06 1.20
CA ASN A 111 -4.65 36.43 -0.18
C ASN A 111 -3.56 37.21 -0.93
N THR A 112 -2.42 37.48 -0.28
CA THR A 112 -1.25 38.09 -0.91
C THR A 112 -0.01 37.22 -0.81
N ASN A 113 -0.10 36.02 -0.21
CA ASN A 113 1.05 35.17 0.07
C ASN A 113 0.86 33.74 -0.49
N LEU A 114 1.59 33.42 -1.56
CA LEU A 114 1.51 32.12 -2.24
C LEU A 114 1.88 30.93 -1.34
N LYS A 115 2.89 31.09 -0.48
CA LYS A 115 3.32 30.04 0.45
C LYS A 115 2.19 29.68 1.42
N ALA A 116 1.50 30.69 1.95
CA ALA A 116 0.39 30.49 2.88
C ALA A 116 -0.83 29.83 2.20
N ILE A 117 -1.10 30.18 0.93
CA ILE A 117 -2.18 29.57 0.13
C ILE A 117 -1.93 28.10 -0.16
N ARG A 118 -0.68 27.71 -0.45
CA ARG A 118 -0.33 26.30 -0.64
C ARG A 118 -0.54 25.48 0.62
N GLN A 119 -0.18 26.04 1.78
CA GLN A 119 -0.41 25.41 3.08
C GLN A 119 -1.92 25.29 3.38
N LEU A 120 -2.71 26.31 3.03
CA LEU A 120 -4.18 26.26 3.11
C LEU A 120 -4.75 25.12 2.25
N ASN A 121 -4.30 24.99 1.00
CA ASN A 121 -4.71 23.90 0.10
C ASN A 121 -4.42 22.53 0.71
N TRP A 122 -3.23 22.33 1.28
CA TRP A 122 -2.91 21.08 2.00
C TRP A 122 -3.84 20.84 3.19
N ARG A 123 -4.16 21.88 3.97
CA ARG A 123 -5.06 21.78 5.13
C ARG A 123 -6.47 21.38 4.73
N ILE A 124 -7.00 21.96 3.65
CA ILE A 124 -8.32 21.61 3.11
C ILE A 124 -8.35 20.13 2.69
N LEU A 125 -7.29 19.64 2.05
CA LEU A 125 -7.23 18.27 1.57
C LEU A 125 -6.89 17.23 2.65
N LYS A 126 -6.52 17.67 3.87
CA LYS A 126 -6.04 16.78 4.92
C LYS A 126 -7.13 15.82 5.43
N ASP A 127 -8.31 16.35 5.75
CA ASP A 127 -9.39 15.60 6.41
C ASP A 127 -10.68 15.74 5.59
N PRO A 128 -11.52 14.69 5.50
CA PRO A 128 -12.67 14.69 4.60
C PRO A 128 -13.81 15.63 5.01
N GLU A 129 -13.86 16.00 6.27
CA GLU A 129 -14.78 17.00 6.83
C GLU A 129 -14.39 18.44 6.50
N ASN A 130 -13.17 18.70 6.02
CA ASN A 130 -12.68 20.06 5.80
C ASN A 130 -13.27 20.67 4.52
N VAL A 131 -13.91 21.83 4.66
CA VAL A 131 -14.49 22.60 3.55
C VAL A 131 -13.85 23.96 3.50
N LEU A 132 -13.41 24.38 2.32
CA LEU A 132 -12.98 25.76 2.15
C LEU A 132 -14.20 26.68 2.13
N LEU A 133 -14.26 27.58 3.12
CA LEU A 133 -15.26 28.64 3.20
C LEU A 133 -14.63 29.98 2.81
N VAL A 134 -14.99 30.45 1.63
CA VAL A 134 -14.54 31.74 1.10
C VAL A 134 -15.63 32.77 1.37
N GLN A 135 -15.26 33.86 2.04
CA GLN A 135 -16.14 35.03 2.12
C GLN A 135 -15.59 36.12 1.22
N LEU A 136 -16.47 36.69 0.39
CA LEU A 136 -16.17 37.85 -0.45
C LEU A 136 -17.21 38.92 -0.16
N ASN A 137 -16.76 40.10 0.28
CA ASN A 137 -17.67 41.21 0.55
C ASN A 137 -17.82 42.14 -0.67
N GLN A 138 -16.81 42.20 -1.54
CA GLN A 138 -16.81 43.01 -2.75
C GLN A 138 -15.96 42.38 -3.87
N VAL A 139 -16.33 42.64 -5.14
CA VAL A 139 -15.62 42.10 -6.33
C VAL A 139 -14.42 42.97 -6.72
N LYS A 140 -14.48 44.28 -6.44
CA LYS A 140 -13.43 45.28 -6.71
C LYS A 140 -12.66 45.61 -5.43
N GLY A 141 -11.33 45.65 -5.50
CA GLY A 141 -10.47 46.16 -4.42
C GLY A 141 -10.20 45.18 -3.28
N GLU A 142 -10.93 44.08 -3.18
CA GLU A 142 -10.63 42.97 -2.27
C GLU A 142 -9.61 42.04 -2.91
N SER A 143 -8.49 41.78 -2.21
CA SER A 143 -7.48 40.82 -2.66
C SER A 143 -8.00 39.40 -2.47
N CYS A 144 -7.98 38.59 -3.53
CA CYS A 144 -8.42 37.19 -3.49
C CYS A 144 -7.76 36.39 -4.62
N CYS A 145 -6.72 35.62 -4.27
CA CYS A 145 -6.07 34.68 -5.18
C CYS A 145 -6.30 33.21 -4.78
N LEU A 146 -7.34 32.92 -4.00
CA LEU A 146 -7.78 31.55 -3.73
C LEU A 146 -8.15 30.72 -4.98
N PRO A 147 -8.62 31.30 -6.11
CA PRO A 147 -8.85 30.50 -7.32
C PRO A 147 -7.62 29.73 -7.82
N LEU A 148 -6.41 30.13 -7.42
CA LEU A 148 -5.18 29.38 -7.71
C LEU A 148 -5.24 27.93 -7.20
N ILE A 149 -5.91 27.68 -6.05
CA ILE A 149 -5.98 26.34 -5.45
C ILE A 149 -7.27 25.57 -5.75
N PHE A 150 -8.29 26.22 -6.34
CA PHE A 150 -9.61 25.60 -6.58
C PHE A 150 -9.52 24.35 -7.44
N SER A 151 -8.71 24.39 -8.50
CA SER A 151 -8.56 23.22 -9.40
C SER A 151 -8.08 21.95 -8.68
N ASN A 152 -7.19 22.10 -7.69
CA ASN A 152 -6.70 20.96 -6.91
C ASN A 152 -7.75 20.46 -5.92
N ILE A 153 -8.56 21.36 -5.36
CA ILE A 153 -9.67 21.02 -4.47
C ILE A 153 -10.72 20.19 -5.23
N TYR A 154 -11.13 20.65 -6.42
CA TYR A 154 -12.10 19.94 -7.25
C TYR A 154 -11.59 18.60 -7.80
N GLN A 155 -10.29 18.48 -8.12
CA GLN A 155 -9.69 17.20 -8.52
C GLN A 155 -9.74 16.12 -7.44
N ASN A 156 -9.96 16.51 -6.18
CA ASN A 156 -10.13 15.61 -5.04
C ASN A 156 -11.61 15.51 -4.61
N ASP A 157 -12.55 15.84 -5.49
CA ASP A 157 -14.00 15.77 -5.27
C ASP A 157 -14.45 16.49 -3.98
N ARG A 158 -13.88 17.69 -3.76
CA ARG A 158 -14.21 18.59 -2.65
C ARG A 158 -14.99 19.80 -3.14
N ASP A 159 -16.00 20.18 -2.38
CA ASP A 159 -16.78 21.40 -2.61
C ASP A 159 -16.14 22.63 -1.95
N ILE A 160 -16.45 23.80 -2.51
CA ILE A 160 -16.06 25.11 -1.98
C ILE A 160 -17.33 25.90 -1.74
N LEU A 161 -17.51 26.43 -0.52
CA LEU A 161 -18.63 27.28 -0.17
C LEU A 161 -18.20 28.75 -0.22
N VAL A 162 -18.94 29.57 -0.98
CA VAL A 162 -18.72 31.01 -1.10
C VAL A 162 -19.87 31.74 -0.40
N SER A 163 -19.55 32.67 0.51
CA SER A 163 -20.50 33.42 1.33
C SER A 163 -20.28 34.93 1.24
N GLY A 164 -21.25 35.72 1.71
CA GLY A 164 -21.17 37.18 1.79
C GLY A 164 -21.36 37.90 0.44
N ILE A 165 -21.84 37.19 -0.57
CA ILE A 165 -21.90 37.63 -1.96
C ILE A 165 -23.36 37.81 -2.44
N THR A 166 -23.61 38.74 -3.36
CA THR A 166 -24.90 38.89 -4.05
C THR A 166 -24.90 38.21 -5.43
N LYS A 167 -26.07 38.04 -6.04
CA LYS A 167 -26.23 37.47 -7.38
C LYS A 167 -25.43 38.25 -8.42
N ALA A 168 -25.49 39.57 -8.37
CA ALA A 168 -24.75 40.44 -9.27
C ALA A 168 -23.22 40.27 -9.15
N MET A 169 -22.72 40.02 -7.94
CA MET A 169 -21.30 39.74 -7.72
C MET A 169 -20.92 38.36 -8.23
N GLN A 170 -21.76 37.33 -8.02
CA GLN A 170 -21.54 36.01 -8.61
C GLN A 170 -21.45 36.10 -10.13
N VAL A 171 -22.40 36.78 -10.78
CA VAL A 171 -22.43 36.97 -12.24
C VAL A 171 -21.10 37.57 -12.72
N GLN A 172 -20.58 38.58 -12.03
CA GLN A 172 -19.27 39.18 -12.36
C GLN A 172 -18.09 38.19 -12.23
N LEU A 173 -18.11 37.29 -11.24
CA LEU A 173 -17.05 36.28 -11.04
C LEU A 173 -17.07 35.19 -12.12
N ILE A 174 -18.25 34.78 -12.57
CA ILE A 174 -18.44 33.69 -13.56
C ILE A 174 -18.46 34.16 -15.01
N SER A 175 -18.35 35.47 -15.24
CA SER A 175 -18.37 36.08 -16.57
C SER A 175 -17.04 35.92 -17.28
N LYS A 176 -17.06 35.34 -18.48
CA LYS A 176 -15.86 35.19 -19.31
C LYS A 176 -15.64 36.46 -20.14
N LEU A 177 -14.53 37.15 -19.90
CA LEU A 177 -14.23 38.42 -20.58
C LEU A 177 -14.00 38.23 -22.08
N ASP A 178 -14.51 39.16 -22.88
CA ASP A 178 -14.14 39.30 -24.28
C ASP A 178 -12.87 40.17 -24.40
N LEU A 179 -11.74 39.54 -24.70
CA LEU A 179 -10.45 40.21 -24.83
C LEU A 179 -10.36 41.09 -26.08
N ASN A 180 -11.30 40.98 -27.02
CA ASN A 180 -11.42 41.89 -28.16
C ASN A 180 -12.30 43.11 -27.84
N PHE A 181 -12.97 43.14 -26.69
CA PHE A 181 -13.85 44.23 -26.24
C PHE A 181 -15.01 44.55 -27.20
N GLN A 182 -15.40 43.60 -28.04
CA GLN A 182 -16.46 43.76 -29.05
C GLN A 182 -17.83 43.33 -28.52
N LYS A 183 -17.85 42.31 -27.66
CA LYS A 183 -19.08 41.70 -27.14
C LYS A 183 -19.16 41.84 -25.62
N ILE A 184 -20.38 42.03 -25.12
CA ILE A 184 -20.68 41.92 -23.69
C ILE A 184 -20.63 40.42 -23.33
N PRO A 185 -19.95 40.03 -22.23
CA PRO A 185 -19.97 38.65 -21.74
C PRO A 185 -21.40 38.14 -21.58
N LYS A 186 -21.65 36.91 -22.04
CA LYS A 186 -23.00 36.33 -22.09
C LYS A 186 -23.68 36.37 -20.72
N GLU A 187 -22.95 36.01 -19.66
CA GLU A 187 -23.48 35.97 -18.30
C GLU A 187 -23.98 37.34 -17.80
N ILE A 188 -23.39 38.44 -18.28
CA ILE A 188 -23.82 39.82 -17.96
C ILE A 188 -24.94 40.25 -18.89
N LEU A 189 -24.88 39.86 -20.17
CA LEU A 189 -25.93 40.17 -21.13
C LEU A 189 -27.27 39.55 -20.69
N ASP A 190 -27.23 38.34 -20.16
CA ASP A 190 -28.39 37.58 -19.68
C ASP A 190 -28.94 38.09 -18.33
N ASN A 191 -28.21 38.96 -17.60
CA ASN A 191 -28.67 39.59 -16.35
C ASN A 191 -28.72 41.14 -16.49
N PRO A 192 -29.89 41.71 -16.82
CA PRO A 192 -30.02 43.15 -17.10
C PRO A 192 -29.75 44.03 -15.88
N ILE A 193 -30.03 43.54 -14.67
CA ILE A 193 -29.79 44.27 -13.42
C ILE A 193 -28.28 44.47 -13.22
N THR A 194 -27.51 43.38 -13.32
CA THR A 194 -26.05 43.41 -13.21
C THR A 194 -25.42 44.26 -14.30
N LYS A 195 -25.90 44.13 -15.55
CA LYS A 195 -25.48 44.99 -16.67
C LYS A 195 -25.70 46.47 -16.36
N GLY A 196 -26.88 46.83 -15.87
CA GLY A 196 -27.22 48.20 -15.46
C GLY A 196 -26.30 48.74 -14.37
N GLN A 197 -26.03 47.95 -13.33
CA GLN A 197 -25.12 48.31 -12.23
C GLN A 197 -23.69 48.58 -12.72
N ILE A 198 -23.16 47.75 -13.62
CA ILE A 198 -21.80 47.92 -14.17
C ILE A 198 -21.73 49.16 -15.08
N LEU A 199 -22.75 49.40 -15.91
CA LEU A 199 -22.80 50.60 -16.76
C LEU A 199 -22.97 51.88 -15.93
N GLN A 200 -23.68 51.85 -14.81
CA GLN A 200 -23.70 53.00 -13.89
C GLN A 200 -22.30 53.27 -13.30
N ARG A 201 -21.49 52.24 -13.04
CA ARG A 201 -20.10 52.42 -12.59
C ARG A 201 -19.23 53.07 -13.67
N SER A 202 -19.43 52.74 -14.94
CA SER A 202 -18.64 53.32 -16.05
C SER A 202 -18.94 54.81 -16.28
N ARG A 203 -20.17 55.25 -16.01
CA ARG A 203 -20.60 56.66 -16.15
C ARG A 203 -19.99 57.60 -15.10
N ARG A 204 -19.44 57.08 -14.00
CA ARG A 204 -18.79 57.89 -12.96
C ARG A 204 -17.38 58.28 -13.39
N LYS A 205 -17.17 59.54 -13.82
CA LYS A 205 -15.87 60.06 -14.32
C LYS A 205 -14.66 59.69 -13.45
N LYS A 206 -14.69 60.03 -12.15
CA LYS A 206 -13.61 59.68 -11.19
C LYS A 206 -13.43 58.17 -11.02
N GLY A 207 -14.53 57.41 -11.03
CA GLY A 207 -14.52 55.96 -10.87
C GLY A 207 -13.90 55.25 -12.08
N MET A 208 -14.24 55.68 -13.30
CA MET A 208 -13.71 55.13 -14.53
C MET A 208 -12.26 55.52 -14.77
N GLN A 209 -11.86 56.75 -14.38
CA GLN A 209 -10.45 57.15 -14.37
C GLN A 209 -9.62 56.25 -13.44
N ALA A 210 -10.11 55.93 -12.24
CA ALA A 210 -9.43 54.99 -11.33
C ALA A 210 -9.34 53.57 -11.91
N THR A 211 -10.41 53.08 -12.55
CA THR A 211 -10.43 51.79 -13.27
C THR A 211 -9.38 51.75 -14.39
N ALA A 212 -9.27 52.82 -15.19
CA ALA A 212 -8.31 52.93 -16.27
C ALA A 212 -6.87 53.02 -15.77
N ARG A 213 -6.59 53.73 -14.66
CA ARG A 213 -5.26 53.79 -14.05
C ARG A 213 -4.74 52.41 -13.60
N ILE A 214 -5.62 51.52 -13.15
CA ILE A 214 -5.24 50.14 -12.80
C ILE A 214 -4.72 49.36 -14.02
N LEU A 215 -5.19 49.72 -15.22
CA LEU A 215 -4.90 49.05 -16.49
C LEU A 215 -3.93 49.84 -17.39
N GLN A 216 -3.44 51.01 -16.96
CA GLN A 216 -2.60 51.89 -17.77
C GLN A 216 -1.32 51.20 -18.26
N ASP A 217 -0.70 50.38 -17.39
CA ASP A 217 0.52 49.62 -17.68
C ASP A 217 0.24 48.18 -18.12
N PHE A 218 -1.00 47.87 -18.51
CA PHE A 218 -1.44 46.53 -18.87
C PHE A 218 -1.18 46.25 -20.36
N LEU A 219 -0.38 45.23 -20.64
CA LEU A 219 0.09 44.90 -21.99
C LEU A 219 -0.74 43.75 -22.61
N GLY A 220 -0.80 43.70 -23.94
CA GLY A 220 -1.49 42.62 -24.67
C GLY A 220 -2.98 42.86 -24.94
N LEU A 221 -3.48 44.09 -24.74
CA LEU A 221 -4.80 44.54 -25.19
C LEU A 221 -4.74 45.09 -26.62
N PRO A 222 -5.87 45.14 -27.36
CA PRO A 222 -5.93 45.77 -28.67
C PRO A 222 -5.43 47.23 -28.64
N LYS A 223 -4.60 47.64 -29.61
CA LYS A 223 -3.95 48.97 -29.63
C LYS A 223 -4.93 50.13 -29.43
N LEU A 224 -6.11 50.05 -30.06
CA LEU A 224 -7.17 51.06 -29.93
C LEU A 224 -7.73 51.14 -28.50
N ILE A 225 -7.91 50.00 -27.83
CA ILE A 225 -8.39 49.94 -26.44
C ILE A 225 -7.33 50.47 -25.48
N SER A 226 -6.05 50.10 -25.68
CA SER A 226 -4.94 50.61 -24.88
C SER A 226 -4.83 52.14 -24.96
N ALA A 227 -4.95 52.71 -26.17
CA ALA A 227 -4.96 54.16 -26.35
C ALA A 227 -6.13 54.85 -25.61
N LYS A 228 -7.33 54.27 -25.69
CA LYS A 228 -8.50 54.75 -24.93
C LYS A 228 -8.26 54.68 -23.40
N ILE A 229 -7.70 53.59 -22.88
CA ILE A 229 -7.40 53.43 -21.45
C ILE A 229 -6.40 54.49 -20.98
N ILE A 230 -5.31 54.72 -21.72
CA ILE A 230 -4.27 55.72 -21.37
C ILE A 230 -4.88 57.12 -21.27
N ASN A 231 -5.68 57.51 -22.27
CA ASN A 231 -6.33 58.82 -22.29
C ASN A 231 -7.38 58.97 -21.18
N ILE A 232 -8.16 57.93 -20.87
CA ILE A 232 -9.10 57.95 -19.73
C ILE A 232 -8.34 58.06 -18.41
N ALA A 233 -7.21 57.36 -18.25
CA ALA A 233 -6.36 57.45 -17.06
C ALA A 233 -5.81 58.87 -16.86
N ALA A 234 -5.42 59.53 -17.96
CA ALA A 234 -4.99 60.94 -18.01
C ALA A 234 -6.12 61.95 -17.72
N GLY A 235 -7.38 61.51 -17.70
CA GLY A 235 -8.55 62.34 -17.38
C GLY A 235 -9.29 62.91 -18.58
N SER A 236 -8.92 62.50 -19.80
CA SER A 236 -9.60 62.88 -21.04
C SER A 236 -10.98 62.23 -21.13
N HIS A 237 -11.95 62.95 -21.68
CA HIS A 237 -13.30 62.43 -21.89
C HIS A 237 -13.38 61.65 -23.20
N ILE A 238 -13.43 60.31 -23.11
CA ILE A 238 -13.53 59.40 -24.26
C ILE A 238 -14.84 58.63 -24.21
N GLN A 239 -15.54 58.55 -25.34
CA GLN A 239 -16.71 57.70 -25.47
C GLN A 239 -16.29 56.23 -25.58
N LEU A 240 -16.87 55.39 -24.73
CA LEU A 240 -16.74 53.93 -24.74
C LEU A 240 -18.07 53.30 -25.12
N SER A 241 -18.03 52.22 -25.90
CA SER A 241 -19.21 51.38 -26.08
C SER A 241 -19.53 50.63 -24.78
N ASP A 242 -20.76 50.14 -24.63
CA ASP A 242 -21.16 49.33 -23.47
C ASP A 242 -20.27 48.08 -23.31
N ALA A 243 -19.90 47.44 -24.43
CA ALA A 243 -19.00 46.29 -24.43
C ALA A 243 -17.58 46.65 -23.97
N GLU A 244 -17.05 47.78 -24.42
CA GLU A 244 -15.74 48.28 -23.99
C GLU A 244 -15.77 48.60 -22.49
N ALA A 245 -16.78 49.34 -22.03
CA ALA A 245 -16.90 49.74 -20.63
C ALA A 245 -17.02 48.55 -19.67
N ILE A 246 -17.85 47.56 -20.00
CA ILE A 246 -18.06 46.37 -19.18
C ILE A 246 -16.78 45.53 -19.10
N ASN A 247 -16.15 45.19 -20.24
CA ASN A 247 -14.94 44.37 -20.24
C ASN A 247 -13.76 45.07 -19.55
N ILE A 248 -13.62 46.40 -19.68
CA ILE A 248 -12.59 47.17 -18.95
C ILE A 248 -12.80 47.09 -17.44
N ILE A 249 -14.05 47.21 -16.96
CA ILE A 249 -14.36 47.12 -15.53
C ILE A 249 -14.06 45.73 -14.99
N LEU A 250 -14.53 44.67 -15.66
CA LEU A 250 -14.28 43.30 -15.20
C LEU A 250 -12.80 42.96 -15.16
N LEU A 251 -12.04 43.43 -16.16
CA LEU A 251 -10.59 43.21 -16.22
C LEU A 251 -9.89 43.94 -15.06
N SER A 252 -10.27 45.19 -14.80
CA SER A 252 -9.77 45.96 -13.66
C SER A 252 -10.07 45.28 -12.33
N ASP A 253 -11.30 44.80 -12.15
CA ASP A 253 -11.72 44.10 -10.93
C ASP A 253 -10.89 42.81 -10.74
N LEU A 254 -10.62 42.04 -11.82
CA LEU A 254 -9.72 40.88 -11.79
C LEU A 254 -8.28 41.27 -11.42
N VAL A 255 -7.74 42.35 -11.99
CA VAL A 255 -6.39 42.84 -11.64
C VAL A 255 -6.32 43.19 -10.15
N THR A 256 -7.35 43.81 -9.59
CA THR A 256 -7.33 44.17 -8.16
C THR A 256 -7.26 42.93 -7.26
N ARG A 257 -7.96 41.84 -7.60
CA ARG A 257 -7.95 40.59 -6.84
C ARG A 257 -6.56 39.95 -6.73
N TYR A 258 -5.77 40.02 -7.79
CA TYR A 258 -4.43 39.43 -7.87
C TYR A 258 -3.28 40.41 -7.59
N SER A 259 -3.56 41.70 -7.47
CA SER A 259 -2.55 42.74 -7.32
C SER A 259 -1.60 42.52 -6.15
N GLY A 260 -2.13 42.12 -4.99
CA GLY A 260 -1.34 41.87 -3.78
C GLY A 260 -0.40 40.67 -3.91
N VAL A 261 -0.86 39.57 -4.50
CA VAL A 261 -0.03 38.36 -4.67
C VAL A 261 1.05 38.55 -5.73
N LEU A 262 0.72 39.23 -6.83
CA LEU A 262 1.69 39.53 -7.90
C LEU A 262 2.76 40.53 -7.43
N ARG A 263 2.37 41.52 -6.63
CA ARG A 263 3.33 42.46 -6.01
C ARG A 263 4.27 41.75 -5.04
N THR A 264 3.74 40.84 -4.21
CA THR A 264 4.55 40.05 -3.28
C THR A 264 5.54 39.17 -4.02
N PHE A 265 5.10 38.47 -5.08
CA PHE A 265 5.99 37.70 -5.95
C PHE A 265 7.08 38.55 -6.61
N GLN A 266 6.72 39.72 -7.16
CA GLN A 266 7.69 40.65 -7.74
C GLN A 266 8.74 41.10 -6.71
N ASN A 267 8.30 41.43 -5.49
CA ASN A 267 9.19 41.86 -4.42
C ASN A 267 10.11 40.72 -3.97
N ASP A 268 9.57 39.50 -3.79
CA ASP A 268 10.33 38.32 -3.39
C ASP A 268 11.46 38.01 -4.39
N VAL A 269 11.14 38.02 -5.69
CA VAL A 269 12.11 37.78 -6.77
C VAL A 269 13.11 38.93 -6.86
N SER A 270 12.66 40.19 -6.77
CA SER A 270 13.53 41.35 -6.94
C SER A 270 14.51 41.53 -5.78
N ALA A 271 14.06 41.28 -4.55
CA ALA A 271 14.89 41.34 -3.34
C ALA A 271 15.68 40.05 -3.09
N ARG A 272 15.53 39.02 -3.93
CA ARG A 272 16.11 37.67 -3.76
C ARG A 272 15.78 37.08 -2.37
N ASN A 273 14.57 37.35 -1.87
CA ASN A 273 14.06 36.88 -0.57
C ASN A 273 13.61 35.41 -0.63
N GLY A 274 14.53 34.50 -0.99
CA GLY A 274 14.24 33.08 -1.15
C GLY A 274 15.24 32.36 -2.05
N SER A 275 15.05 31.05 -2.19
CA SER A 275 15.81 30.25 -3.16
C SER A 275 15.15 30.31 -4.54
N VAL A 276 15.92 30.08 -5.61
CA VAL A 276 15.38 29.97 -6.98
C VAL A 276 14.25 28.93 -7.04
N SER A 277 14.39 27.81 -6.33
CA SER A 277 13.35 26.77 -6.25
C SER A 277 12.03 27.27 -5.67
N LEU A 278 12.07 28.22 -4.71
CA LEU A 278 10.89 28.84 -4.13
C LEU A 278 10.18 29.73 -5.16
N PHE A 279 10.94 30.57 -5.87
CA PHE A 279 10.39 31.44 -6.92
C PHE A 279 9.80 30.62 -8.08
N THR A 280 10.46 29.52 -8.46
CA THR A 280 9.92 28.58 -9.45
C THR A 280 8.58 28.00 -9.01
N ALA A 281 8.47 27.57 -7.74
CA ALA A 281 7.21 27.04 -7.21
C ALA A 281 6.10 28.12 -7.22
N GLN A 282 6.41 29.34 -6.77
CA GLN A 282 5.48 30.47 -6.80
C GLN A 282 5.01 30.80 -8.23
N PHE A 283 5.91 30.79 -9.21
CA PHE A 283 5.56 31.02 -10.60
C PHE A 283 4.65 29.92 -11.18
N VAL A 284 4.92 28.65 -10.84
CA VAL A 284 4.07 27.51 -11.24
C VAL A 284 2.67 27.66 -10.64
N GLU A 285 2.55 28.09 -9.39
CA GLU A 285 1.25 28.34 -8.74
C GLU A 285 0.48 29.47 -9.45
N LEU A 286 1.15 30.61 -9.72
CA LEU A 286 0.55 31.72 -10.47
C LEU A 286 0.09 31.32 -11.87
N THR A 287 0.82 30.40 -12.50
CA THR A 287 0.55 29.91 -13.87
C THR A 287 -0.19 28.57 -13.93
N GLN A 288 -0.72 28.10 -12.80
CA GLN A 288 -1.48 26.85 -12.73
C GLN A 288 -2.66 26.88 -13.72
N ASN A 289 -2.83 25.81 -14.50
CA ASN A 289 -3.81 25.67 -15.60
C ASN A 289 -3.52 26.51 -16.87
N ILE A 290 -2.37 27.19 -16.96
CA ILE A 290 -1.91 27.85 -18.19
C ILE A 290 -0.87 26.96 -18.88
N SER A 291 -1.09 26.65 -20.16
CA SER A 291 -0.15 25.81 -20.92
C SER A 291 1.18 26.52 -21.16
N THR A 292 2.28 25.79 -21.04
CA THR A 292 3.63 26.30 -21.27
C THR A 292 3.78 26.85 -22.70
N LYS A 293 3.19 26.17 -23.70
CA LYS A 293 3.18 26.63 -25.09
C LYS A 293 2.57 28.02 -25.25
N ASN A 294 1.46 28.31 -24.57
CA ASN A 294 0.83 29.64 -24.63
C ASN A 294 1.68 30.72 -23.95
N LEU A 295 2.41 30.36 -22.88
CA LEU A 295 3.34 31.27 -22.22
C LEU A 295 4.55 31.57 -23.12
N ILE A 296 5.14 30.54 -23.75
CA ILE A 296 6.27 30.69 -24.68
C ILE A 296 5.88 31.58 -25.87
N ASN A 297 4.73 31.33 -26.52
CA ASN A 297 4.29 32.10 -27.68
C ASN A 297 4.14 33.61 -27.41
N ARG A 298 3.95 34.00 -26.15
CA ARG A 298 3.77 35.41 -25.75
C ARG A 298 5.01 36.02 -25.11
N LEU A 299 5.91 35.21 -24.55
CA LEU A 299 7.15 35.65 -23.91
C LEU A 299 8.38 35.49 -24.79
N GLY A 300 8.31 34.68 -25.85
CA GLY A 300 9.46 34.26 -26.66
C GLY A 300 10.33 35.42 -27.08
N ASP A 301 9.73 36.46 -27.68
CA ASP A 301 10.42 37.66 -28.16
C ASP A 301 11.16 38.44 -27.06
N TYR A 302 10.73 38.31 -25.80
CA TYR A 302 11.34 38.99 -24.65
C TYR A 302 12.43 38.17 -23.95
N LEU A 303 12.49 36.86 -24.25
CA LEU A 303 13.38 35.88 -23.62
C LEU A 303 14.52 35.42 -24.54
N VAL A 304 14.62 35.95 -25.76
CA VAL A 304 15.74 35.66 -26.67
C VAL A 304 17.05 36.26 -26.13
N ASP A 305 18.06 35.41 -25.97
CA ASP A 305 19.46 35.79 -25.79
C ASP A 305 20.22 35.52 -27.10
N GLU A 306 20.99 36.51 -27.56
CA GLU A 306 21.78 36.43 -28.80
C GLU A 306 22.98 35.46 -28.68
N GLU A 307 23.42 35.11 -27.46
CA GLU A 307 24.60 34.25 -27.22
C GLU A 307 24.28 32.76 -26.91
N GLU A 308 23.11 32.41 -26.34
CA GLU A 308 22.79 31.03 -25.91
C GLU A 308 21.52 30.42 -26.53
N GLY A 309 20.85 31.11 -27.46
CA GLY A 309 19.78 30.51 -28.28
C GLY A 309 18.58 30.00 -27.47
N PHE A 310 17.68 30.90 -27.05
CA PHE A 310 16.32 30.51 -26.70
C PHE A 310 15.59 30.06 -27.98
N ASN A 311 15.79 28.80 -28.40
CA ASN A 311 14.93 28.17 -29.39
C ASN A 311 13.68 27.69 -28.65
N GLY A 312 12.52 28.29 -28.91
CA GLY A 312 11.23 28.05 -28.22
C GLY A 312 10.71 26.60 -28.17
N THR A 313 11.52 25.61 -28.54
CA THR A 313 11.32 24.15 -28.47
C THR A 313 11.84 23.50 -27.17
N ILE A 314 12.58 24.19 -26.30
CA ILE A 314 13.35 23.54 -25.20
C ILE A 314 12.57 23.37 -23.87
N SER A 315 11.62 24.24 -23.52
CA SER A 315 10.94 24.16 -22.21
C SER A 315 9.72 23.23 -22.24
N GLN A 316 9.78 22.13 -21.48
CA GLN A 316 8.71 21.13 -21.36
C GLN A 316 7.63 21.51 -20.33
N ASN A 317 7.93 22.42 -19.39
CA ASN A 317 7.01 22.83 -18.33
C ASN A 317 7.27 24.28 -17.83
N ASN A 318 6.31 24.82 -17.08
CA ASN A 318 6.37 26.19 -16.54
C ASN A 318 7.54 26.41 -15.57
N SER A 319 8.04 25.35 -14.91
CA SER A 319 9.21 25.44 -14.02
C SER A 319 10.49 25.74 -14.81
N GLN A 320 10.71 25.04 -15.92
CA GLN A 320 11.84 25.27 -16.82
C GLN A 320 11.76 26.65 -17.47
N LEU A 321 10.57 27.06 -17.91
CA LEU A 321 10.35 28.40 -18.46
C LEU A 321 10.73 29.50 -17.45
N PHE A 322 10.38 29.33 -16.17
CA PHE A 322 10.75 30.30 -15.15
C PHE A 322 12.26 30.44 -14.96
N SER A 323 13.04 29.37 -15.11
CA SER A 323 14.51 29.47 -15.02
C SER A 323 15.08 30.43 -16.07
N PHE A 324 14.54 30.44 -17.29
CA PHE A 324 14.93 31.40 -18.34
C PHE A 324 14.47 32.82 -18.00
N ILE A 325 13.22 32.98 -17.54
CA ILE A 325 12.70 34.28 -17.08
C ILE A 325 13.56 34.83 -15.94
N TYR A 326 13.93 33.99 -14.98
CA TYR A 326 14.73 34.38 -13.83
C TYR A 326 16.14 34.80 -14.25
N LYS A 327 16.81 34.05 -15.15
CA LYS A 327 18.08 34.47 -15.77
C LYS A 327 17.95 35.85 -16.43
N ARG A 328 16.92 36.03 -17.27
CA ARG A 328 16.66 37.32 -17.94
C ARG A 328 16.43 38.46 -16.96
N LEU A 329 15.70 38.22 -15.87
CA LEU A 329 15.51 39.19 -14.79
C LEU A 329 16.81 39.57 -14.09
N GLN A 330 17.78 38.65 -13.95
CA GLN A 330 19.11 38.99 -13.42
C GLN A 330 19.91 39.84 -14.40
N HIS A 331 19.92 39.52 -15.69
CA HIS A 331 20.62 40.34 -16.70
C HIS A 331 20.06 41.77 -16.79
N LEU A 332 18.75 41.94 -16.55
CA LEU A 332 18.09 43.25 -16.51
C LEU A 332 18.37 44.07 -15.24
N ASP A 333 18.93 43.46 -14.17
CA ASP A 333 19.44 44.22 -13.02
C ASP A 333 20.72 44.99 -13.38
N ASP A 334 21.47 44.51 -14.37
CA ASP A 334 22.76 45.08 -14.76
C ASP A 334 22.65 46.08 -15.93
N LYS A 335 21.65 45.97 -16.83
CA LYS A 335 21.47 46.84 -18.02
C LYS A 335 20.01 46.91 -18.51
N ARG A 336 19.67 47.96 -19.30
CA ARG A 336 18.45 47.98 -20.15
C ARG A 336 18.76 47.32 -21.49
N ILE A 337 17.88 46.45 -21.97
CA ILE A 337 18.10 45.70 -23.22
C ILE A 337 17.14 46.21 -24.29
N LYS A 338 17.64 46.49 -25.50
CA LYS A 338 16.80 46.89 -26.63
C LYS A 338 16.23 45.64 -27.31
N ILE A 339 14.92 45.57 -27.48
CA ILE A 339 14.20 44.50 -28.18
C ILE A 339 13.27 45.18 -29.20
N GLY A 340 13.62 45.12 -30.47
CA GLY A 340 12.98 45.93 -31.52
C GLY A 340 13.10 47.44 -31.21
N ASP A 341 11.96 48.14 -31.23
CA ASP A 341 11.88 49.58 -30.90
C ASP A 341 11.71 49.88 -29.39
N PHE A 342 11.70 48.85 -28.54
CA PHE A 342 11.40 48.97 -27.11
C PHE A 342 12.62 48.67 -26.22
N HIS A 343 12.78 49.42 -25.13
CA HIS A 343 13.76 49.10 -24.09
C HIS A 343 13.13 48.29 -22.97
N LEU A 344 13.49 47.00 -22.88
CA LEU A 344 13.06 46.13 -21.81
C LEU A 344 13.78 46.49 -20.51
N THR A 345 12.98 46.67 -19.46
CA THR A 345 13.41 46.89 -18.07
C THR A 345 12.88 45.77 -17.18
N LYS A 346 13.44 45.61 -15.97
CA LYS A 346 12.93 44.66 -14.97
C LYS A 346 11.45 44.88 -14.64
N SER A 347 11.04 46.14 -14.42
CA SER A 347 9.63 46.49 -14.20
C SER A 347 8.77 46.22 -15.43
N GLY A 348 9.29 46.50 -16.63
CA GLY A 348 8.65 46.17 -17.91
C GLY A 348 8.37 44.66 -18.06
N LEU A 349 9.35 43.81 -17.74
CA LEU A 349 9.18 42.36 -17.81
C LEU A 349 8.16 41.85 -16.78
N PHE A 350 8.15 42.38 -15.56
CA PHE A 350 7.11 42.05 -14.57
C PHE A 350 5.72 42.51 -15.01
N ASN A 351 5.59 43.67 -15.66
CA ASN A 351 4.31 44.13 -16.22
C ASN A 351 3.82 43.21 -17.35
N ILE A 352 4.72 42.71 -18.20
CA ILE A 352 4.40 41.69 -19.21
C ILE A 352 3.88 40.42 -18.53
N LEU A 353 4.61 39.89 -17.54
CA LEU A 353 4.21 38.68 -16.80
C LEU A 353 2.87 38.84 -16.10
N LYS A 354 2.66 39.96 -15.39
CA LYS A 354 1.39 40.32 -14.75
C LYS A 354 0.26 40.31 -15.78
N SER A 355 0.43 41.00 -16.90
CA SER A 355 -0.62 41.13 -17.91
C SER A 355 -0.98 39.77 -18.51
N MET A 356 0.02 38.94 -18.79
CA MET A 356 -0.18 37.58 -19.30
C MET A 356 -0.93 36.67 -18.32
N ILE A 357 -0.52 36.66 -17.04
CA ILE A 357 -1.16 35.85 -16.01
C ILE A 357 -2.63 36.28 -15.88
N ILE A 358 -2.90 37.58 -15.80
CA ILE A 358 -4.28 38.09 -15.68
C ILE A 358 -5.13 37.77 -16.92
N ILE A 359 -4.59 37.95 -18.13
CA ILE A 359 -5.33 37.60 -19.36
C ILE A 359 -5.71 36.12 -19.34
N ALA A 360 -4.78 35.25 -18.98
CA ALA A 360 -5.09 33.82 -18.88
C ALA A 360 -6.13 33.55 -17.77
N ARG A 361 -5.96 34.12 -16.58
CA ARG A 361 -6.91 33.98 -15.46
C ARG A 361 -8.31 34.48 -15.81
N SER A 362 -8.43 35.54 -16.62
CA SER A 362 -9.72 36.04 -17.11
C SER A 362 -10.51 35.02 -17.93
N GLN A 363 -9.83 34.01 -18.47
CA GLN A 363 -10.43 32.95 -19.27
C GLN A 363 -10.68 31.66 -18.46
N PHE A 364 -9.88 31.41 -17.42
CA PHE A 364 -9.95 30.19 -16.60
C PHE A 364 -10.78 30.34 -15.32
N ASP A 365 -10.55 31.40 -14.55
CA ASP A 365 -11.18 31.60 -13.23
C ASP A 365 -12.72 31.59 -13.29
N PRO A 366 -13.39 32.15 -14.33
CA PRO A 366 -14.84 32.06 -14.45
C PRO A 366 -15.39 30.63 -14.38
N GLY A 367 -14.68 29.66 -14.96
CA GLY A 367 -15.03 28.24 -14.90
C GLY A 367 -14.82 27.61 -13.53
N LEU A 368 -13.84 28.09 -12.75
CA LEU A 368 -13.58 27.64 -11.38
C LEU A 368 -14.60 28.21 -10.40
N TRP A 369 -14.99 29.48 -10.56
CA TRP A 369 -16.06 30.10 -9.79
C TRP A 369 -17.41 29.45 -10.07
N ARG A 370 -17.67 29.02 -11.30
CA ARG A 370 -18.93 28.34 -11.67
C ARG A 370 -19.14 27.00 -10.94
N GLN A 371 -18.06 26.36 -10.50
CA GLN A 371 -18.12 25.09 -9.75
C GLN A 371 -18.36 25.29 -8.25
N CYS A 372 -18.26 26.53 -7.73
CA CYS A 372 -18.48 26.81 -6.32
C CYS A 372 -19.96 26.67 -5.93
N LEU A 373 -20.20 26.34 -4.67
CA LEU A 373 -21.51 26.48 -4.03
C LEU A 373 -21.62 27.89 -3.45
N TYR A 374 -22.78 28.53 -3.61
CA TYR A 374 -23.00 29.91 -3.21
C TYR A 374 -24.05 30.01 -2.12
N PHE A 375 -23.70 30.71 -1.04
CA PHE A 375 -24.59 31.14 0.02
C PHE A 375 -24.74 32.67 -0.09
N TYR A 376 -25.88 33.11 -0.62
CA TYR A 376 -26.16 34.52 -0.89
C TYR A 376 -26.57 35.26 0.37
N LYS A 377 -26.37 36.57 0.37
CA LYS A 377 -26.79 37.40 1.49
C LYS A 377 -28.33 37.40 1.64
N PRO A 378 -28.86 37.47 2.87
CA PRO A 378 -30.31 37.52 3.11
C PRO A 378 -31.01 38.75 2.51
N ASP A 379 -30.27 39.85 2.32
CA ASP A 379 -30.74 41.12 1.75
C ASP A 379 -30.64 41.19 0.21
N ASP A 380 -30.34 40.08 -0.46
CA ASP A 380 -30.22 40.02 -1.92
C ASP A 380 -31.57 39.73 -2.59
N ASP A 381 -32.23 40.80 -3.07
CA ASP A 381 -33.53 40.76 -3.73
C ASP A 381 -33.61 39.81 -4.95
N GLU A 382 -32.47 39.48 -5.58
CA GLU A 382 -32.40 38.58 -6.73
C GLU A 382 -32.43 37.08 -6.36
N THR A 383 -32.37 36.71 -5.08
CA THR A 383 -32.23 35.31 -4.65
C THR A 383 -33.25 34.87 -3.61
N SER A 384 -33.87 33.71 -3.83
CA SER A 384 -34.75 33.09 -2.84
C SER A 384 -33.94 32.39 -1.73
N PRO A 385 -34.43 32.37 -0.47
CA PRO A 385 -33.83 31.56 0.61
C PRO A 385 -33.67 30.08 0.26
N HIS A 386 -34.52 29.55 -0.62
CA HIS A 386 -34.44 28.17 -1.10
C HIS A 386 -33.13 27.88 -1.86
N SER A 387 -32.54 28.88 -2.53
CA SER A 387 -31.24 28.73 -3.21
C SER A 387 -30.11 28.42 -2.21
N ASN A 388 -30.12 29.06 -1.05
CA ASN A 388 -29.15 28.83 0.03
C ASN A 388 -29.33 27.43 0.64
N GLU A 389 -30.58 26.98 0.80
CA GLU A 389 -30.89 25.62 1.25
C GLU A 389 -30.36 24.57 0.26
N ILE A 390 -30.55 24.76 -1.05
CA ILE A 390 -30.02 23.84 -2.09
C ILE A 390 -28.49 23.76 -2.01
N ALA A 391 -27.81 24.90 -1.83
CA ALA A 391 -26.35 24.93 -1.73
C ALA A 391 -25.84 24.14 -0.52
N VAL A 392 -26.45 24.36 0.67
CA VAL A 392 -26.08 23.63 1.89
C VAL A 392 -26.43 22.14 1.79
N ASN A 393 -27.54 21.78 1.13
CA ASN A 393 -27.92 20.39 0.91
C ASN A 393 -26.90 19.65 0.03
N ARG A 394 -26.48 20.27 -1.09
CA ARG A 394 -25.44 19.69 -1.97
C ARG A 394 -24.12 19.51 -1.24
N LEU A 395 -23.71 20.52 -0.45
CA LEU A 395 -22.52 20.44 0.38
C LEU A 395 -22.61 19.26 1.37
N ALA A 396 -23.73 19.14 2.07
CA ALA A 396 -23.96 18.07 3.05
C ALA A 396 -23.95 16.68 2.40
N GLU A 397 -24.55 16.51 1.23
CA GLU A 397 -24.54 15.24 0.49
C GLU A 397 -23.14 14.89 -0.03
N GLY A 398 -22.43 15.86 -0.60
CA GLY A 398 -21.05 15.68 -1.06
C GLY A 398 -20.13 15.22 0.07
N ILE A 399 -20.22 15.88 1.23
CA ILE A 399 -19.39 15.54 2.39
C ILE A 399 -19.82 14.23 3.04
N ARG A 400 -21.13 13.95 3.15
CA ARG A 400 -21.61 12.66 3.66
C ARG A 400 -21.01 11.51 2.86
N LYS A 401 -21.07 11.58 1.53
CA LYS A 401 -20.49 10.57 0.65
C LYS A 401 -18.98 10.40 0.90
N GLN A 402 -18.26 11.50 1.06
CA GLN A 402 -16.81 11.47 1.33
C GLN A 402 -16.47 10.89 2.71
N ILE A 403 -17.25 11.25 3.74
CA ILE A 403 -17.08 10.73 5.10
C ILE A 403 -17.42 9.24 5.14
N GLU A 404 -18.51 8.80 4.50
CA GLU A 404 -18.90 7.40 4.42
C GLU A 404 -17.81 6.56 3.74
N ILE A 405 -17.29 7.01 2.58
CA ILE A 405 -16.18 6.34 1.89
C ILE A 405 -14.94 6.27 2.79
N HIS A 406 -14.57 7.38 3.43
CA HIS A 406 -13.39 7.42 4.29
C HIS A 406 -13.56 6.57 5.56
N TYR A 407 -14.75 6.55 6.15
CA TYR A 407 -15.07 5.76 7.34
C TYR A 407 -15.11 4.26 7.01
N GLU A 408 -15.71 3.86 5.89
CA GLU A 408 -15.64 2.47 5.39
C GLU A 408 -14.21 2.00 5.13
N ALA A 409 -13.31 2.92 4.74
CA ALA A 409 -11.91 2.58 4.50
C ALA A 409 -11.04 2.59 5.77
N SER A 410 -11.37 3.42 6.76
CA SER A 410 -10.58 3.62 7.99
C SER A 410 -11.03 2.77 9.17
N SER A 411 -12.32 2.44 9.26
CA SER A 411 -12.83 1.52 10.28
C SER A 411 -12.43 0.09 9.93
N GLN A 412 -11.60 -0.52 10.78
CA GLN A 412 -11.37 -1.96 10.76
C GLN A 412 -12.18 -2.54 11.91
N SER A 413 -13.31 -3.19 11.61
CA SER A 413 -13.98 -3.99 12.64
C SER A 413 -13.02 -5.07 13.14
N LEU A 414 -13.19 -5.48 14.40
CA LEU A 414 -12.38 -6.57 14.96
C LEU A 414 -12.56 -7.85 14.12
N MET A 415 -13.76 -8.05 13.56
CA MET A 415 -14.05 -9.18 12.67
C MET A 415 -13.25 -9.11 11.38
N GLU A 416 -13.10 -7.93 10.77
CA GLU A 416 -12.25 -7.77 9.58
C GLU A 416 -10.78 -8.09 9.88
N VAL A 417 -10.26 -7.57 10.99
CA VAL A 417 -8.87 -7.86 11.43
C VAL A 417 -8.68 -9.37 11.59
N HIS A 418 -9.61 -10.05 12.26
CA HIS A 418 -9.59 -11.49 12.43
C HIS A 418 -9.60 -12.23 11.10
N LEU A 419 -10.54 -11.89 10.21
CA LEU A 419 -10.73 -12.58 8.93
C LEU A 419 -9.54 -12.40 7.99
N ILE A 420 -8.93 -11.21 7.95
CA ILE A 420 -7.72 -10.96 7.14
C ILE A 420 -6.56 -11.84 7.62
N HIS A 421 -6.25 -11.82 8.92
CA HIS A 421 -5.12 -12.58 9.45
C HIS A 421 -5.31 -14.10 9.33
N ASN A 422 -6.57 -14.55 9.33
CA ASN A 422 -6.94 -15.96 9.28
C ASN A 422 -7.41 -16.45 7.91
N ILE A 423 -7.37 -15.60 6.87
CA ILE A 423 -7.88 -15.94 5.53
C ILE A 423 -7.26 -17.23 4.96
N HIS A 424 -5.99 -17.49 5.27
CA HIS A 424 -5.26 -18.69 4.85
C HIS A 424 -5.89 -20.00 5.34
N ASN A 425 -6.52 -20.02 6.52
CA ASN A 425 -7.20 -21.21 7.04
C ASN A 425 -8.41 -21.59 6.20
N ASN A 426 -9.01 -20.59 5.55
CA ASN A 426 -10.17 -20.77 4.69
C ASN A 426 -9.78 -21.10 3.23
N THR A 427 -8.52 -20.91 2.86
CA THR A 427 -8.02 -21.21 1.49
C THR A 427 -7.10 -22.43 1.41
N ASN A 428 -6.55 -22.91 2.53
CA ASN A 428 -5.67 -24.08 2.56
C ASN A 428 -6.46 -25.40 2.63
N CYS A 429 -6.13 -26.34 1.74
CA CYS A 429 -6.64 -27.72 1.75
C CYS A 429 -8.18 -27.80 1.71
N LYS A 430 -8.82 -26.85 1.02
CA LYS A 430 -10.27 -26.79 0.82
C LYS A 430 -10.64 -27.11 -0.62
N ARG A 431 -11.78 -27.79 -0.81
CA ARG A 431 -12.37 -28.00 -2.14
C ARG A 431 -13.19 -26.77 -2.53
N LEU A 432 -12.87 -26.18 -3.66
CA LEU A 432 -13.63 -25.07 -4.23
C LEU A 432 -14.78 -25.56 -5.09
N LEU A 433 -15.99 -25.10 -4.78
CA LEU A 433 -17.17 -25.21 -5.63
C LEU A 433 -17.60 -23.80 -6.05
N ILE A 434 -17.63 -23.55 -7.36
CA ILE A 434 -17.91 -22.24 -7.93
C ILE A 434 -19.22 -22.32 -8.71
N GLY A 435 -20.21 -21.51 -8.33
CA GLY A 435 -21.48 -21.39 -9.03
C GLY A 435 -21.30 -20.79 -10.43
N GLN A 436 -21.96 -21.38 -11.42
CA GLN A 436 -21.89 -20.92 -12.81
C GLN A 436 -22.93 -19.85 -13.15
N MET A 437 -23.94 -19.64 -12.30
CA MET A 437 -25.07 -18.76 -12.62
C MET A 437 -24.68 -17.27 -12.64
N THR A 438 -23.66 -16.85 -11.88
CA THR A 438 -23.26 -15.44 -11.80
C THR A 438 -22.01 -15.08 -12.61
N LEU A 439 -21.28 -16.07 -13.15
CA LEU A 439 -19.99 -15.88 -13.82
C LEU A 439 -20.08 -16.20 -15.31
N SER A 440 -19.34 -15.46 -16.14
CA SER A 440 -19.13 -15.88 -17.53
C SER A 440 -18.23 -17.12 -17.62
N ILE A 441 -18.29 -17.86 -18.74
CA ILE A 441 -17.41 -19.00 -19.03
C ILE A 441 -15.93 -18.57 -18.93
N VAL A 442 -15.62 -17.37 -19.42
CA VAL A 442 -14.28 -16.78 -19.38
C VAL A 442 -13.82 -16.53 -17.94
N GLU A 443 -14.67 -15.88 -17.13
CA GLU A 443 -14.36 -15.60 -15.72
C GLU A 443 -14.15 -16.90 -14.92
N LEU A 444 -15.01 -17.89 -15.14
CA LEU A 444 -14.88 -19.22 -14.52
C LEU A 444 -13.55 -19.89 -14.91
N GLY A 445 -13.18 -19.85 -16.19
CA GLY A 445 -11.92 -20.41 -16.67
C GLY A 445 -10.69 -19.70 -16.09
N ILE A 446 -10.73 -18.37 -15.96
CA ILE A 446 -9.66 -17.61 -15.30
C ILE A 446 -9.55 -17.98 -13.82
N ILE A 447 -10.68 -18.07 -13.11
CA ILE A 447 -10.67 -18.46 -11.70
C ILE A 447 -10.02 -19.83 -11.54
N LYS A 448 -10.40 -20.81 -12.37
CA LYS A 448 -9.86 -22.18 -12.30
C LYS A 448 -8.39 -22.27 -12.73
N SER A 449 -7.98 -21.58 -13.78
CA SER A 449 -6.64 -21.73 -14.39
C SER A 449 -5.58 -20.81 -13.80
N LYS A 450 -5.96 -19.66 -13.23
CA LYS A 450 -5.05 -18.63 -12.70
C LYS A 450 -5.22 -18.37 -11.21
N ILE A 451 -6.44 -18.03 -10.79
CA ILE A 451 -6.68 -17.45 -9.46
C ILE A 451 -6.66 -18.52 -8.38
N ALA A 452 -7.41 -19.60 -8.55
CA ALA A 452 -7.50 -20.68 -7.57
C ALA A 452 -6.14 -21.32 -7.27
N PRO A 453 -5.26 -21.62 -8.25
CA PRO A 453 -3.91 -22.13 -7.98
C PRO A 453 -3.02 -21.20 -7.14
N ILE A 454 -3.26 -19.89 -7.20
CA ILE A 454 -2.51 -18.88 -6.43
C ILE A 454 -3.07 -18.76 -5.01
N LEU A 455 -4.39 -18.62 -4.91
CA LEU A 455 -5.06 -18.33 -3.64
C LEU A 455 -5.19 -19.58 -2.77
N TYR A 456 -5.43 -20.76 -3.36
CA TYR A 456 -5.76 -22.00 -2.66
C TYR A 456 -4.62 -23.00 -2.77
N LYS A 457 -4.28 -23.60 -1.63
CA LYS A 457 -3.25 -24.64 -1.56
C LYS A 457 -3.91 -26.02 -1.58
N VAL A 458 -3.47 -26.88 -2.48
CA VAL A 458 -3.91 -28.27 -2.55
C VAL A 458 -2.87 -29.14 -1.86
N ASP A 459 -3.27 -29.85 -0.81
CA ASP A 459 -2.50 -30.96 -0.25
C ASP A 459 -3.15 -32.28 -0.67
N LYS A 460 -2.46 -33.05 -1.50
CA LYS A 460 -2.96 -34.32 -2.03
C LYS A 460 -3.13 -35.39 -0.93
N ASN A 461 -2.48 -35.22 0.22
CA ASN A 461 -2.48 -36.20 1.30
C ASN A 461 -3.47 -35.85 2.41
N ALA A 462 -4.17 -34.71 2.33
CA ALA A 462 -5.15 -34.31 3.33
C ALA A 462 -6.40 -35.21 3.26
N LYS A 463 -6.70 -35.94 4.34
CA LYS A 463 -7.94 -36.72 4.49
C LYS A 463 -9.10 -35.79 4.86
N GLY A 464 -10.20 -35.84 4.09
CA GLY A 464 -11.42 -35.04 4.33
C GLY A 464 -11.27 -33.57 3.94
N TRP A 465 -11.70 -33.19 2.73
CA TRP A 465 -11.69 -31.79 2.29
C TRP A 465 -13.03 -31.12 2.59
N ASP A 466 -12.98 -30.09 3.43
CA ASP A 466 -14.09 -29.14 3.56
C ASP A 466 -14.35 -28.44 2.23
N THR A 467 -15.62 -28.26 1.88
CA THR A 467 -16.03 -27.57 0.65
C THR A 467 -16.33 -26.09 0.94
N VAL A 468 -15.73 -25.21 0.13
CA VAL A 468 -16.03 -23.77 0.06
C VAL A 468 -16.89 -23.54 -1.17
N ARG A 469 -18.02 -22.85 -0.99
CA ARG A 469 -18.96 -22.53 -2.07
C ARG A 469 -18.89 -21.03 -2.38
N LEU A 470 -18.41 -20.69 -3.57
CA LEU A 470 -18.29 -19.30 -4.04
C LEU A 470 -19.28 -19.05 -5.19
N PHE A 471 -19.73 -17.79 -5.34
CA PHE A 471 -20.59 -17.37 -6.47
C PHE A 471 -21.91 -18.15 -6.58
N MET A 472 -22.46 -18.57 -5.44
CA MET A 472 -23.75 -19.27 -5.36
C MET A 472 -24.91 -18.33 -5.03
N ASP A 473 -24.61 -17.11 -4.55
CA ASP A 473 -25.62 -16.13 -4.19
C ASP A 473 -26.02 -15.31 -5.43
N ILE A 474 -27.28 -15.45 -5.83
CA ILE A 474 -27.85 -14.83 -7.03
C ILE A 474 -28.01 -13.31 -6.83
N ASN A 475 -28.05 -12.84 -5.58
CA ASN A 475 -28.25 -11.42 -5.27
C ASN A 475 -27.04 -10.55 -5.65
N TYR A 476 -25.86 -11.15 -5.80
CA TYR A 476 -24.63 -10.41 -6.09
C TYR A 476 -24.03 -10.77 -7.44
N LYS A 477 -23.98 -9.80 -8.35
CA LYS A 477 -23.33 -9.95 -9.68
C LYS A 477 -21.83 -10.18 -9.53
N SER A 478 -21.19 -10.81 -10.53
CA SER A 478 -19.75 -11.13 -10.48
C SER A 478 -18.84 -9.92 -10.33
N HIS A 479 -19.24 -8.75 -10.80
CA HIS A 479 -18.45 -7.51 -10.74
C HIS A 479 -18.64 -6.69 -9.47
N GLN A 480 -19.62 -7.05 -8.62
CA GLN A 480 -19.96 -6.29 -7.42
C GLN A 480 -19.31 -6.91 -6.18
N LEU A 481 -18.77 -6.08 -5.30
CA LEU A 481 -18.25 -6.49 -3.99
C LEU A 481 -19.37 -6.56 -2.95
N ILE A 482 -19.32 -7.57 -2.08
CA ILE A 482 -20.18 -7.68 -0.89
C ILE A 482 -19.63 -6.73 0.19
N GLY A 483 -18.34 -6.89 0.55
CA GLY A 483 -17.62 -6.03 1.50
C GLY A 483 -17.06 -4.76 0.86
N SER A 484 -16.34 -3.95 1.66
CA SER A 484 -15.58 -2.80 1.15
C SER A 484 -14.43 -3.25 0.25
N ALA A 485 -14.06 -2.43 -0.75
CA ALA A 485 -12.91 -2.71 -1.61
C ALA A 485 -11.62 -2.88 -0.80
N HIS A 486 -11.46 -2.09 0.25
CA HIS A 486 -10.36 -2.18 1.19
C HIS A 486 -10.30 -3.51 1.92
N PHE A 487 -11.41 -3.97 2.48
CA PHE A 487 -11.42 -5.23 3.24
C PHE A 487 -10.99 -6.42 2.38
N ALA A 488 -11.61 -6.59 1.22
CA ALA A 488 -11.29 -7.66 0.29
C ALA A 488 -9.85 -7.55 -0.23
N ALA A 489 -9.40 -6.34 -0.56
CA ALA A 489 -8.07 -6.12 -1.10
C ALA A 489 -6.95 -6.25 -0.05
N ARG A 490 -7.19 -5.88 1.21
CA ARG A 490 -6.29 -6.16 2.36
C ARG A 490 -6.11 -7.66 2.55
N ALA A 491 -7.22 -8.42 2.53
CA ALA A 491 -7.17 -9.87 2.65
C ALA A 491 -6.41 -10.52 1.47
N TYR A 492 -6.65 -10.03 0.25
CA TYR A 492 -5.90 -10.46 -0.93
C TYR A 492 -4.40 -10.15 -0.79
N GLY A 493 -4.04 -8.92 -0.42
CA GLY A 493 -2.67 -8.49 -0.18
C GLY A 493 -1.94 -9.34 0.87
N PHE A 494 -2.60 -9.56 2.01
CA PHE A 494 -2.12 -10.40 3.09
C PHE A 494 -1.90 -11.84 2.64
N LEU A 495 -2.86 -12.43 1.90
CA LEU A 495 -2.76 -13.80 1.41
C LEU A 495 -1.59 -13.97 0.43
N ILE A 496 -1.39 -13.04 -0.49
CA ILE A 496 -0.25 -13.07 -1.42
C ILE A 496 1.08 -12.93 -0.68
N GLY A 497 1.19 -11.99 0.28
CA GLY A 497 2.38 -11.84 1.12
C GLY A 497 2.72 -13.11 1.90
N ARG A 498 1.70 -13.79 2.44
CA ARG A 498 1.87 -15.07 3.13
C ARG A 498 2.31 -16.20 2.22
N ARG A 499 1.72 -16.32 1.02
CA ARG A 499 2.14 -17.30 0.00
C ARG A 499 3.59 -17.10 -0.41
N LEU A 500 3.98 -15.84 -0.60
CA LEU A 500 5.36 -15.46 -0.88
C LEU A 500 6.30 -15.95 0.23
N ARG A 501 5.98 -15.65 1.50
CA ARG A 501 6.77 -16.10 2.65
C ARG A 501 6.88 -17.63 2.73
N GLU A 502 5.78 -18.35 2.52
CA GLU A 502 5.75 -19.82 2.52
C GLU A 502 6.67 -20.40 1.43
N ASN A 503 6.59 -19.86 0.20
CA ASN A 503 7.44 -20.29 -0.92
C ASN A 503 8.92 -20.00 -0.65
N VAL A 504 9.25 -18.84 -0.09
CA VAL A 504 10.62 -18.47 0.30
C VAL A 504 11.18 -19.44 1.35
N ARG A 505 10.40 -19.71 2.41
CA ARG A 505 10.82 -20.66 3.47
C ARG A 505 11.05 -22.06 2.90
N LYS A 506 10.19 -22.52 2.00
CA LYS A 506 10.33 -23.83 1.34
C LYS A 506 11.61 -23.90 0.51
N PHE A 507 11.92 -22.84 -0.24
CA PHE A 507 13.15 -22.78 -1.05
C PHE A 507 14.41 -22.76 -0.19
N LEU A 508 14.40 -22.01 0.92
CA LEU A 508 15.57 -21.86 1.81
C LEU A 508 15.80 -23.04 2.77
N LYS A 509 14.88 -24.01 2.84
CA LYS A 509 14.96 -25.17 3.74
C LYS A 509 16.31 -25.94 3.69
N PRO A 510 16.95 -26.14 2.52
CA PRO A 510 18.27 -26.80 2.43
C PRO A 510 19.44 -26.00 3.04
N GLY A 511 19.24 -24.73 3.41
CA GLY A 511 20.27 -23.84 3.93
C GLY A 511 20.91 -22.96 2.86
N LEU A 512 21.19 -21.70 3.20
CA LEU A 512 21.70 -20.69 2.26
C LEU A 512 23.05 -21.09 1.65
N LYS A 513 23.98 -21.62 2.46
CA LYS A 513 25.32 -22.03 2.01
C LYS A 513 25.23 -23.09 0.90
N SER A 514 24.47 -24.17 1.16
CA SER A 514 24.25 -25.23 0.17
C SER A 514 23.63 -24.71 -1.13
N LEU A 515 22.66 -23.79 -1.04
CA LEU A 515 22.04 -23.21 -2.22
C LEU A 515 22.99 -22.25 -2.98
N LEU A 516 23.83 -21.50 -2.28
CA LEU A 516 24.85 -20.65 -2.89
C LEU A 516 25.96 -21.47 -3.55
N ASP A 517 26.39 -22.56 -2.94
CA ASP A 517 27.34 -23.50 -3.54
C ASP A 517 26.74 -24.12 -4.82
N ARG A 518 25.44 -24.41 -4.81
CA ARG A 518 24.72 -25.02 -5.94
C ARG A 518 24.42 -24.07 -7.09
N PHE A 519 24.07 -22.81 -6.79
CA PHE A 519 23.57 -21.86 -7.79
C PHE A 519 24.49 -20.66 -8.05
N ASN A 520 25.45 -20.40 -7.16
CA ASN A 520 26.47 -19.35 -7.25
C ASN A 520 25.86 -18.00 -7.68
N LYS A 521 26.44 -17.33 -8.69
CA LYS A 521 26.00 -16.04 -9.23
C LYS A 521 24.59 -16.05 -9.85
N ASN A 522 23.97 -17.23 -10.01
CA ASN A 522 22.63 -17.39 -10.58
C ASN A 522 21.55 -17.61 -9.49
N PHE A 523 21.93 -17.54 -8.21
CA PHE A 523 21.04 -17.83 -7.09
C PHE A 523 19.75 -17.00 -7.14
N PHE A 524 19.84 -15.67 -7.30
CA PHE A 524 18.66 -14.80 -7.25
C PHE A 524 17.63 -15.16 -8.34
N ASP A 525 18.10 -15.49 -9.53
CA ASP A 525 17.22 -15.78 -10.66
C ASP A 525 16.49 -17.12 -10.49
N VAL A 526 17.20 -18.14 -10.01
CA VAL A 526 16.59 -19.43 -9.66
C VAL A 526 15.59 -19.24 -8.53
N PHE A 527 15.95 -18.41 -7.55
CA PHE A 527 15.10 -18.10 -6.41
C PHE A 527 13.80 -17.42 -6.86
N TYR A 528 13.87 -16.40 -7.71
CA TYR A 528 12.70 -15.75 -8.30
C TYR A 528 11.87 -16.72 -9.14
N GLN A 529 12.50 -17.55 -9.96
CA GLN A 529 11.79 -18.48 -10.83
C GLN A 529 10.94 -19.48 -10.03
N ILE A 530 11.51 -20.06 -8.97
CA ILE A 530 10.83 -21.08 -8.16
C ILE A 530 9.81 -20.47 -7.19
N VAL A 531 10.09 -19.29 -6.63
CA VAL A 531 9.24 -18.69 -5.59
C VAL A 531 8.09 -17.86 -6.17
N ILE A 532 8.31 -17.19 -7.31
CA ILE A 532 7.37 -16.24 -7.91
C ILE A 532 6.80 -16.76 -9.22
N SER A 533 7.68 -17.04 -10.19
CA SER A 533 7.29 -17.28 -11.59
C SER A 533 6.55 -18.60 -11.77
N GLU A 534 7.05 -19.70 -11.19
CA GLU A 534 6.41 -21.02 -11.25
C GLU A 534 5.06 -21.06 -10.52
N PRO A 535 4.92 -20.52 -9.30
CA PRO A 535 3.62 -20.39 -8.63
C PRO A 535 2.70 -19.34 -9.29
N GLY A 536 3.24 -18.45 -10.12
CA GLY A 536 2.50 -17.43 -10.83
C GLY A 536 2.06 -16.25 -9.95
N LEU A 537 2.83 -15.90 -8.91
CA LEU A 537 2.53 -14.76 -8.04
C LEU A 537 2.65 -13.43 -8.82
N PRO A 538 1.78 -12.42 -8.54
CA PRO A 538 1.77 -11.13 -9.24
C PRO A 538 2.84 -10.17 -8.69
N VAL A 539 4.09 -10.63 -8.57
CA VAL A 539 5.20 -9.87 -7.98
C VAL A 539 6.34 -9.79 -9.00
N SER A 540 6.89 -8.60 -9.23
CA SER A 540 8.03 -8.40 -10.13
C SER A 540 9.36 -8.76 -9.46
N ARG A 541 10.44 -8.84 -10.25
CA ARG A 541 11.79 -9.11 -9.72
C ARG A 541 12.23 -7.99 -8.77
N ASN A 542 11.95 -6.73 -9.12
CA ASN A 542 12.22 -5.59 -8.25
C ASN A 542 11.43 -5.66 -6.95
N GLN A 543 10.12 -5.88 -7.02
CA GLN A 543 9.27 -6.00 -5.83
C GLN A 543 9.76 -7.15 -4.93
N PHE A 544 10.17 -8.27 -5.52
CA PHE A 544 10.73 -9.39 -4.75
C PHE A 544 12.07 -9.05 -4.08
N ALA A 545 12.98 -8.37 -4.79
CA ALA A 545 14.26 -7.94 -4.25
C ALA A 545 14.09 -6.93 -3.10
N ASP A 546 13.22 -5.93 -3.28
CA ASP A 546 12.93 -4.91 -2.28
C ASP A 546 12.22 -5.54 -1.06
N TRP A 547 11.29 -6.46 -1.27
CA TRP A 547 10.66 -7.24 -0.20
C TRP A 547 11.65 -8.09 0.59
N LEU A 548 12.62 -8.75 -0.06
CA LEU A 548 13.65 -9.56 0.62
C LEU A 548 14.54 -8.70 1.53
N LYS A 549 14.87 -7.47 1.09
CA LYS A 549 15.58 -6.49 1.92
C LYS A 549 14.72 -6.00 3.07
N TYR A 550 13.46 -5.64 2.79
CA TYR A 550 12.49 -5.18 3.78
C TYR A 550 12.29 -6.19 4.91
N LYS A 551 12.18 -7.48 4.56
CA LYS A 551 12.07 -8.60 5.51
C LYS A 551 13.38 -9.04 6.14
N GLN A 552 14.50 -8.38 5.79
CA GLN A 552 15.83 -8.66 6.31
C GLN A 552 16.31 -10.10 6.06
N TYR A 553 15.80 -10.77 5.02
CA TYR A 553 16.35 -12.06 4.59
C TYR A 553 17.78 -11.90 4.09
N PHE A 554 18.07 -10.77 3.43
CA PHE A 554 19.38 -10.43 2.89
C PHE A 554 19.64 -8.93 3.05
N LYS A 555 20.83 -8.54 3.53
CA LYS A 555 21.25 -7.13 3.60
C LYS A 555 21.50 -6.55 2.20
N ASP A 556 22.09 -7.37 1.32
CA ASP A 556 22.30 -7.04 -0.08
C ASP A 556 22.05 -8.27 -0.97
N VAL A 557 21.21 -8.07 -1.98
CA VAL A 557 20.85 -9.09 -2.97
C VAL A 557 21.67 -8.98 -4.24
N THR A 558 22.44 -7.89 -4.44
CA THR A 558 23.28 -7.71 -5.64
C THR A 558 24.39 -8.77 -5.69
N HIS A 559 24.99 -9.10 -4.54
CA HIS A 559 25.94 -10.20 -4.39
C HIS A 559 25.35 -11.59 -4.70
N LEU A 560 24.02 -11.72 -4.71
CA LEU A 560 23.30 -12.94 -5.06
C LEU A 560 22.96 -13.04 -6.56
N GLY A 561 23.43 -12.08 -7.36
CA GLY A 561 23.20 -12.01 -8.81
C GLY A 561 22.05 -11.09 -9.24
N TYR A 562 21.41 -10.37 -8.31
CA TYR A 562 20.34 -9.43 -8.63
C TYR A 562 20.86 -8.17 -9.35
N ILE A 563 20.10 -7.72 -10.36
CA ILE A 563 20.30 -6.44 -11.05
C ILE A 563 18.95 -5.71 -11.09
N LYS A 564 18.91 -4.46 -10.61
CA LYS A 564 17.69 -3.65 -10.54
C LYS A 564 17.19 -3.21 -11.92
N ASN A 565 15.87 -3.24 -12.12
CA ASN A 565 15.25 -2.97 -13.42
C ASN A 565 14.33 -1.74 -13.48
N THR A 566 14.77 -0.60 -13.98
CA THR A 566 13.88 0.59 -14.12
C THR A 566 12.79 0.44 -15.18
N LEU A 567 12.94 -0.50 -16.12
CA LEU A 567 12.00 -0.80 -17.21
C LEU A 567 11.03 -1.94 -16.89
N GLU A 568 11.22 -2.63 -15.75
CA GLU A 568 10.29 -3.64 -15.29
C GLU A 568 9.00 -2.95 -14.89
N TYR A 569 8.00 -3.01 -15.78
CA TYR A 569 6.64 -2.79 -15.36
C TYR A 569 6.33 -3.79 -14.26
N SER A 570 5.99 -3.29 -13.08
CA SER A 570 5.43 -4.09 -12.00
C SER A 570 4.34 -4.99 -12.59
N PHE A 571 4.44 -6.31 -12.34
CA PHE A 571 3.38 -7.26 -12.72
C PHE A 571 2.03 -6.80 -12.18
N ASP A 572 2.04 -6.12 -11.04
CA ASP A 572 0.95 -5.31 -10.52
C ASP A 572 1.55 -4.15 -9.67
N PRO A 573 1.40 -2.88 -10.08
CA PRO A 573 2.02 -1.73 -9.40
C PRO A 573 1.48 -1.50 -7.98
N LEU A 574 0.29 -2.03 -7.69
CA LEU A 574 -0.35 -1.78 -6.40
C LEU A 574 0.25 -2.61 -5.26
N PHE A 575 1.07 -3.62 -5.56
CA PHE A 575 1.77 -4.40 -4.54
C PHE A 575 3.09 -3.76 -4.14
N THR A 576 3.06 -3.00 -3.05
CA THR A 576 4.25 -2.42 -2.42
C THR A 576 4.79 -3.33 -1.31
N ASP A 577 6.05 -3.11 -0.88
CA ASP A 577 6.68 -3.91 0.19
C ASP A 577 5.83 -3.96 1.47
N PRO A 578 5.21 -2.86 1.95
CA PRO A 578 4.32 -2.90 3.11
C PRO A 578 3.11 -3.82 2.91
N ILE A 579 2.52 -3.87 1.73
CA ILE A 579 1.36 -4.74 1.44
C ILE A 579 1.78 -6.21 1.44
N LEU A 580 2.89 -6.53 0.79
CA LEU A 580 3.47 -7.87 0.77
C LEU A 580 4.06 -8.29 2.13
N SER A 581 4.15 -7.37 3.09
CA SER A 581 4.71 -7.65 4.41
C SER A 581 3.73 -8.29 5.40
N GLU A 582 2.50 -8.62 4.97
CA GLU A 582 1.42 -9.17 5.82
C GLU A 582 0.98 -8.20 6.92
N LYS A 583 1.08 -6.89 6.69
CA LYS A 583 0.56 -5.84 7.59
C LYS A 583 -0.93 -5.54 7.40
N ALA A 584 -1.66 -6.39 6.67
CA ALA A 584 -3.07 -6.19 6.34
C ALA A 584 -3.36 -4.81 5.68
N LEU A 585 -2.44 -4.34 4.83
CA LEU A 585 -2.59 -3.08 4.11
C LEU A 585 -3.29 -3.29 2.76
N SER A 586 -4.05 -2.28 2.34
CA SER A 586 -4.81 -2.30 1.08
C SER A 586 -3.92 -1.85 -0.08
N PRO A 587 -3.98 -2.52 -1.25
CA PRO A 587 -3.41 -2.01 -2.51
C PRO A 587 -4.15 -0.81 -3.09
N PHE A 588 -5.40 -0.57 -2.67
CA PHE A 588 -6.18 0.61 -3.07
C PHE A 588 -6.07 1.73 -2.01
N PRO A 589 -6.09 3.03 -2.42
CA PRO A 589 -6.07 4.17 -1.51
C PRO A 589 -7.39 4.30 -0.73
N ALA A 590 -7.37 4.87 0.49
CA ALA A 590 -8.53 4.93 1.39
C ALA A 590 -9.80 5.59 0.81
N THR A 591 -9.67 6.35 -0.28
CA THR A 591 -10.80 6.97 -0.98
C THR A 591 -11.44 6.06 -2.02
N TYR A 592 -10.92 4.84 -2.24
CA TYR A 592 -11.35 3.95 -3.32
C TYR A 592 -12.62 3.19 -2.96
N SER A 593 -13.72 3.63 -3.54
CA SER A 593 -15.08 3.14 -3.28
C SER A 593 -15.41 1.83 -4.01
N LYS A 594 -16.51 1.16 -3.60
CA LYS A 594 -17.05 -0.02 -4.30
C LYS A 594 -17.49 0.32 -5.74
N GLN A 595 -18.00 1.52 -5.97
CA GLN A 595 -18.46 1.98 -7.29
C GLN A 595 -17.28 2.18 -8.26
N GLU A 596 -16.18 2.74 -7.76
CA GLU A 596 -14.94 2.88 -8.55
C GLU A 596 -14.35 1.52 -8.88
N PHE A 597 -14.33 0.59 -7.91
CA PHE A 597 -13.92 -0.79 -8.15
C PHE A 597 -14.74 -1.44 -9.27
N GLU A 598 -16.07 -1.31 -9.23
CA GLU A 598 -16.96 -1.85 -10.26
C GLU A 598 -16.66 -1.26 -11.64
N LYS A 599 -16.51 0.07 -11.73
CA LYS A 599 -16.19 0.78 -12.98
C LYS A 599 -14.85 0.30 -13.57
N ASP A 600 -13.82 0.18 -12.74
CA ASP A 600 -12.50 -0.26 -13.19
C ASP A 600 -12.45 -1.76 -13.51
N TYR A 601 -13.22 -2.59 -12.79
CA TYR A 601 -13.44 -3.98 -13.16
C TYR A 601 -14.05 -4.08 -14.55
N LEU A 602 -15.15 -3.36 -14.83
CA LEU A 602 -15.81 -3.40 -16.13
C LEU A 602 -14.91 -2.89 -17.26
N LYS A 603 -14.12 -1.84 -17.00
CA LYS A 603 -13.13 -1.31 -17.95
C LYS A 603 -12.04 -2.34 -18.27
N SER A 604 -11.46 -2.98 -17.25
CA SER A 604 -10.42 -4.01 -17.43
C SER A 604 -10.97 -5.28 -18.07
N ARG A 605 -12.20 -5.68 -17.72
CA ARG A 605 -12.94 -6.77 -18.37
C ARG A 605 -13.14 -6.52 -19.85
N LYS A 606 -13.62 -5.33 -20.24
CA LYS A 606 -13.79 -4.95 -21.65
C LYS A 606 -12.46 -4.99 -22.41
N LYS A 607 -11.38 -4.52 -21.80
CA LYS A 607 -10.03 -4.56 -22.39
C LYS A 607 -9.56 -6.00 -22.64
N PHE A 608 -9.75 -6.91 -21.69
CA PHE A 608 -9.35 -8.31 -21.82
C PHE A 608 -10.21 -9.08 -22.82
N LEU A 609 -11.53 -8.90 -22.79
CA LEU A 609 -12.43 -9.54 -23.76
C LEU A 609 -12.21 -9.01 -25.18
N GLY A 610 -11.99 -7.70 -25.34
CA GLY A 610 -11.65 -7.11 -26.65
C GLY A 610 -10.34 -7.67 -27.23
N PHE A 611 -9.38 -8.04 -26.37
CA PHE A 611 -8.18 -8.77 -26.83
C PHE A 611 -8.53 -10.17 -27.36
N ILE A 612 -9.40 -10.92 -26.69
CA ILE A 612 -9.86 -12.24 -27.16
C ILE A 612 -10.64 -12.12 -28.47
N GLU A 613 -11.55 -11.16 -28.58
CA GLU A 613 -12.32 -10.86 -29.80
C GLU A 613 -11.38 -10.52 -30.97
N LYS A 614 -10.36 -9.70 -30.72
CA LYS A 614 -9.32 -9.39 -31.71
C LYS A 614 -8.59 -10.64 -32.19
N LEU A 615 -8.27 -11.59 -31.31
CA LEU A 615 -7.63 -12.85 -31.68
C LEU A 615 -8.55 -13.73 -32.54
N ASN A 616 -9.83 -13.85 -32.17
CA ASN A 616 -10.83 -14.59 -32.93
C ASN A 616 -11.02 -14.00 -34.33
N HIS A 617 -11.23 -12.69 -34.42
CA HIS A 617 -11.39 -12.01 -35.71
C HIS A 617 -10.14 -12.12 -36.59
N SER A 618 -8.95 -12.03 -35.98
CA SER A 618 -7.69 -12.25 -36.71
C SER A 618 -7.57 -13.68 -37.23
N TYR A 619 -8.10 -14.66 -36.48
CA TYR A 619 -8.07 -16.08 -36.87
C TYR A 619 -9.01 -16.36 -38.05
N GLU A 620 -10.20 -15.76 -38.05
CA GLU A 620 -11.18 -15.87 -39.14
C GLU A 620 -10.68 -15.25 -40.46
N THR A 621 -9.80 -14.25 -40.39
CA THR A 621 -9.40 -13.43 -41.56
C THR A 621 -8.08 -13.85 -42.22
N THR A 622 -7.12 -14.44 -41.50
CA THR A 622 -5.72 -14.51 -41.97
C THR A 622 -5.26 -15.81 -42.64
N ASN A 623 -6.04 -16.90 -42.65
CA ASN A 623 -5.70 -18.22 -43.21
C ASN A 623 -4.38 -18.88 -42.71
N ASP A 624 -3.49 -18.19 -41.97
CA ASP A 624 -2.33 -18.77 -41.28
C ASP A 624 -2.75 -19.30 -39.90
N ASN A 625 -3.60 -20.32 -39.95
CA ASN A 625 -4.35 -20.91 -38.84
C ASN A 625 -3.51 -21.56 -37.74
N SER A 626 -2.17 -21.54 -37.80
CA SER A 626 -1.35 -22.38 -36.93
C SER A 626 -0.99 -21.76 -35.57
N ILE A 627 -0.80 -20.43 -35.47
CA ILE A 627 -0.36 -19.78 -34.21
C ILE A 627 -1.55 -19.34 -33.38
N LEU A 628 -2.50 -18.61 -33.98
CA LEU A 628 -3.70 -18.16 -33.29
C LEU A 628 -4.47 -19.33 -32.70
N LYS A 629 -4.59 -20.43 -33.45
CA LYS A 629 -5.19 -21.68 -32.97
C LYS A 629 -4.55 -22.22 -31.69
N ILE A 630 -3.22 -22.08 -31.50
CA ILE A 630 -2.58 -22.54 -30.25
C ILE A 630 -3.16 -21.77 -29.05
N PHE A 631 -3.30 -20.45 -29.18
CA PHE A 631 -3.85 -19.59 -28.11
C PHE A 631 -5.36 -19.77 -27.95
N LEU A 632 -6.10 -19.89 -29.06
CA LEU A 632 -7.55 -20.07 -29.06
C LEU A 632 -7.95 -21.45 -28.52
N ASP A 633 -7.30 -22.54 -28.93
CA ASP A 633 -7.53 -23.90 -28.40
C ASP A 633 -7.34 -23.95 -26.88
N LEU A 634 -6.40 -23.16 -26.35
CA LEU A 634 -6.17 -23.02 -24.91
C LEU A 634 -7.29 -22.24 -24.24
N ILE A 635 -7.71 -21.13 -24.83
CA ILE A 635 -8.82 -20.31 -24.34
C ILE A 635 -10.11 -21.14 -24.31
N GLU A 636 -10.40 -21.91 -25.37
CA GLU A 636 -11.55 -22.82 -25.45
C GLU A 636 -11.53 -23.89 -24.35
N LYS A 637 -10.34 -24.41 -24.01
CA LYS A 637 -10.13 -25.32 -22.87
C LYS A 637 -10.18 -24.64 -21.50
N GLY A 638 -10.42 -23.33 -21.43
CA GLY A 638 -10.52 -22.56 -20.19
C GLY A 638 -9.16 -22.17 -19.59
N HIS A 639 -8.08 -22.20 -20.38
CA HIS A 639 -6.72 -21.94 -19.95
C HIS A 639 -6.26 -20.51 -20.31
N TYR A 640 -6.47 -19.57 -19.40
CA TYR A 640 -6.22 -18.15 -19.66
C TYR A 640 -4.87 -17.63 -19.13
N PHE A 641 -4.04 -18.48 -18.49
CA PHE A 641 -2.74 -18.07 -17.95
C PHE A 641 -1.56 -18.49 -18.83
N PHE A 642 -1.10 -17.61 -19.72
CA PHE A 642 -0.05 -17.91 -20.70
C PHE A 642 1.38 -17.91 -20.16
N ASN A 643 1.59 -17.68 -18.85
CA ASN A 643 2.91 -17.88 -18.22
C ASN A 643 3.00 -19.20 -17.44
N ALA A 644 1.91 -19.97 -17.39
CA ALA A 644 1.84 -21.20 -16.61
C ALA A 644 2.79 -22.29 -17.13
N VAL A 645 3.17 -23.21 -16.24
CA VAL A 645 3.97 -24.39 -16.63
C VAL A 645 3.21 -25.27 -17.64
N TYR A 646 1.89 -25.43 -17.50
CA TYR A 646 1.09 -26.21 -18.45
C TYR A 646 1.09 -25.57 -19.85
N PHE A 647 1.04 -24.23 -19.93
CA PHE A 647 1.08 -23.49 -21.20
C PHE A 647 2.39 -23.78 -21.93
N ARG A 648 3.52 -23.68 -21.22
CA ARG A 648 4.84 -24.02 -21.74
C ARG A 648 4.91 -25.47 -22.23
N LYS A 649 4.35 -26.42 -21.47
CA LYS A 649 4.28 -27.83 -21.87
C LYS A 649 3.49 -28.01 -23.17
N GLN A 650 2.38 -27.30 -23.34
CA GLN A 650 1.57 -27.37 -24.56
C GLN A 650 2.31 -26.74 -25.75
N ILE A 651 2.92 -25.57 -25.59
CA ILE A 651 3.74 -24.92 -26.63
C ILE A 651 4.84 -25.85 -27.12
N LYS A 652 5.51 -26.59 -26.22
CA LYS A 652 6.57 -27.56 -26.58
C LYS A 652 6.14 -28.63 -27.59
N THR A 653 4.84 -28.94 -27.68
CA THR A 653 4.31 -29.91 -28.64
C THR A 653 4.05 -29.32 -30.04
N THR A 654 4.18 -28.00 -30.20
CA THR A 654 3.77 -27.28 -31.41
C THR A 654 4.94 -26.99 -32.35
N LYS A 655 4.64 -26.72 -33.63
CA LYS A 655 5.65 -26.25 -34.61
C LYS A 655 6.30 -24.93 -34.20
N LEU A 656 5.60 -24.08 -33.44
CA LEU A 656 6.13 -22.81 -32.92
C LEU A 656 7.35 -23.03 -32.02
N PHE A 657 7.35 -24.08 -31.19
CA PHE A 657 8.50 -24.41 -30.35
C PHE A 657 9.71 -24.88 -31.17
N LYS A 658 9.49 -25.67 -32.23
CA LYS A 658 10.58 -26.07 -33.15
C LYS A 658 11.25 -24.86 -33.80
N ILE A 659 10.45 -23.88 -34.25
CA ILE A 659 10.95 -22.61 -34.79
C ILE A 659 11.74 -21.85 -33.72
N LEU A 660 11.21 -21.76 -32.49
CA LEU A 660 11.90 -21.10 -31.38
C LEU A 660 13.27 -21.74 -31.09
N VAL A 661 13.33 -23.07 -31.01
CA VAL A 661 14.59 -23.80 -30.79
C VAL A 661 15.59 -23.57 -31.93
N GLU A 662 15.12 -23.58 -33.19
CA GLU A 662 15.95 -23.28 -34.36
C GLU A 662 16.55 -21.87 -34.29
N VAL A 663 15.77 -20.87 -33.91
CA VAL A 663 16.23 -19.47 -33.73
C VAL A 663 17.26 -19.36 -32.60
N ILE A 664 17.03 -20.01 -31.45
CA ILE A 664 18.00 -20.01 -30.34
C ILE A 664 19.30 -20.71 -30.75
N ASN A 665 19.23 -21.85 -31.44
CA ASN A 665 20.40 -22.57 -31.93
C ASN A 665 21.19 -21.72 -32.94
N GLN A 666 20.51 -21.02 -33.85
CA GLN A 666 21.14 -20.08 -34.76
C GLN A 666 21.82 -18.92 -34.03
N ALA A 667 21.17 -18.36 -33.00
CA ALA A 667 21.76 -17.30 -32.18
C ALA A 667 23.02 -17.75 -31.43
N CYS A 668 23.10 -19.05 -31.08
CA CYS A 668 24.24 -19.67 -30.41
C CYS A 668 25.27 -20.28 -31.38
N LYS A 669 25.03 -20.23 -32.69
CA LYS A 669 25.90 -20.84 -33.70
C LYS A 669 27.30 -20.23 -33.63
N GLY A 670 28.33 -21.08 -33.61
CA GLY A 670 29.74 -20.65 -33.48
C GLY A 670 30.15 -20.21 -32.07
N LEU A 671 29.28 -20.36 -31.06
CA LEU A 671 29.58 -20.03 -29.66
C LEU A 671 29.67 -21.26 -28.74
N THR A 672 29.48 -22.47 -29.26
CA THR A 672 29.39 -23.71 -28.47
C THR A 672 30.60 -23.94 -27.57
N PHE A 673 31.82 -23.81 -28.09
CA PHE A 673 33.05 -23.93 -27.28
C PHE A 673 33.13 -22.88 -26.15
N LYS A 674 32.67 -21.65 -26.42
CA LYS A 674 32.64 -20.60 -25.39
C LYS A 674 31.55 -20.84 -24.35
N LEU A 675 30.41 -21.38 -24.77
CA LEU A 675 29.30 -21.77 -23.89
C LEU A 675 29.74 -22.91 -22.96
N GLU A 676 30.44 -23.91 -23.48
CA GLU A 676 30.99 -25.03 -22.70
C GLU A 676 31.99 -24.55 -21.65
N LYS A 677 32.95 -23.70 -22.04
CA LYS A 677 33.94 -23.12 -21.12
C LYS A 677 33.33 -22.28 -20.00
N GLN A 678 32.17 -21.65 -20.25
CA GLN A 678 31.44 -20.87 -19.23
C GLN A 678 30.36 -21.69 -18.51
N SER A 679 30.19 -22.96 -18.86
CA SER A 679 29.20 -23.82 -18.24
C SER A 679 29.66 -24.30 -16.85
N TYR A 680 28.72 -24.36 -15.92
CA TYR A 680 28.93 -24.99 -14.62
C TYR A 680 27.96 -26.17 -14.50
N HIS A 681 28.48 -27.39 -14.37
CA HIS A 681 27.70 -28.63 -14.48
C HIS A 681 26.82 -28.68 -15.75
N ASN A 682 27.40 -28.37 -16.90
CA ASN A 682 26.72 -28.33 -18.21
C ASN A 682 25.56 -27.32 -18.30
N LYS A 683 25.46 -26.35 -17.39
CA LYS A 683 24.44 -25.29 -17.41
C LYS A 683 25.06 -23.93 -17.71
N VAL A 684 24.40 -23.15 -18.56
CA VAL A 684 24.81 -21.80 -18.93
C VAL A 684 23.63 -20.85 -18.74
N VAL A 685 23.88 -19.71 -18.10
CA VAL A 685 22.89 -18.63 -17.98
C VAL A 685 23.19 -17.55 -19.01
N ILE A 686 22.18 -17.22 -19.82
CA ILE A 686 22.27 -16.16 -20.82
C ILE A 686 21.24 -15.08 -20.47
N LYS A 687 21.74 -13.87 -20.28
CA LYS A 687 20.92 -12.68 -20.02
C LYS A 687 20.47 -12.09 -21.37
N ILE A 688 19.17 -11.84 -21.52
CA ILE A 688 18.57 -11.24 -22.72
C ILE A 688 17.89 -9.91 -22.36
N PRO A 689 17.89 -8.90 -23.26
CA PRO A 689 17.18 -7.64 -23.03
C PRO A 689 15.67 -7.84 -22.75
N PHE A 690 15.06 -6.90 -22.02
CA PHE A 690 13.67 -7.02 -21.59
C PHE A 690 12.67 -7.06 -22.75
N ASN A 691 13.02 -6.51 -23.91
CA ASN A 691 12.22 -6.63 -25.12
C ASN A 691 11.98 -8.11 -25.53
N PHE A 692 12.85 -9.05 -25.14
CA PHE A 692 12.69 -10.48 -25.41
C PHE A 692 11.99 -11.24 -24.28
N ASP A 693 11.51 -10.58 -23.22
CA ASP A 693 10.74 -11.22 -22.13
C ASP A 693 9.56 -12.12 -22.60
N PRO A 694 8.79 -11.79 -23.68
CA PRO A 694 7.76 -12.68 -24.19
C PRO A 694 8.26 -14.10 -24.51
N LEU A 695 9.52 -14.24 -24.92
CA LEU A 695 10.17 -15.52 -25.24
C LEU A 695 10.11 -16.48 -24.05
N LEU A 696 10.26 -15.97 -22.83
CA LEU A 696 10.26 -16.75 -21.59
C LEU A 696 8.89 -17.38 -21.30
N SER A 697 7.81 -16.83 -21.84
CA SER A 697 6.45 -17.38 -21.72
C SER A 697 6.30 -18.67 -22.53
N PHE A 698 7.11 -18.86 -23.58
CA PHE A 698 7.14 -20.08 -24.39
C PHE A 698 8.11 -21.11 -23.82
N CYS A 699 9.36 -20.69 -23.56
CA CYS A 699 10.36 -21.53 -22.92
C CYS A 699 11.50 -20.68 -22.35
N SER A 700 11.94 -21.01 -21.14
CA SER A 700 13.08 -20.34 -20.47
C SER A 700 14.34 -21.20 -20.41
N ILE A 701 14.24 -22.47 -20.79
CA ILE A 701 15.33 -23.45 -20.74
C ILE A 701 15.44 -24.15 -22.10
N PHE A 702 16.65 -24.21 -22.66
CA PHE A 702 16.94 -24.81 -23.95
C PHE A 702 18.11 -25.78 -23.83
N GLU A 703 18.09 -26.84 -24.62
CA GLU A 703 19.20 -27.79 -24.69
C GLU A 703 19.92 -27.64 -26.03
N ILE A 704 21.22 -27.41 -25.98
CA ILE A 704 22.10 -27.39 -27.15
C ILE A 704 23.02 -28.59 -27.06
N LYS A 705 23.00 -29.44 -28.09
CA LYS A 705 23.94 -30.56 -28.21
C LYS A 705 25.24 -30.05 -28.82
N HIS A 706 26.36 -30.32 -28.17
CA HIS A 706 27.69 -30.11 -28.72
C HIS A 706 28.53 -31.38 -28.49
N GLU A 707 28.93 -32.04 -29.57
CA GLU A 707 29.60 -33.34 -29.52
C GLU A 707 28.84 -34.35 -28.63
N ASN A 708 29.48 -34.88 -27.58
CA ASN A 708 28.90 -35.82 -26.62
C ASN A 708 28.29 -35.17 -25.37
N ILE A 709 28.26 -33.82 -25.28
CA ILE A 709 27.79 -33.08 -24.11
C ILE A 709 26.51 -32.31 -24.45
N ILE A 710 25.52 -32.39 -23.56
CA ILE A 710 24.28 -31.61 -23.65
C ILE A 710 24.42 -30.38 -22.74
N LEU A 711 24.51 -29.20 -23.34
CA LEU A 711 24.53 -27.93 -22.62
C LEU A 711 23.10 -27.42 -22.42
N THR A 712 22.74 -27.16 -21.17
CA THR A 712 21.43 -26.57 -20.81
C THR A 712 21.57 -25.06 -20.67
N ILE A 713 20.93 -24.31 -21.56
CA ILE A 713 20.88 -22.85 -21.56
C ILE A 713 19.63 -22.37 -20.82
N HIS A 714 19.85 -21.53 -19.82
CA HIS A 714 18.81 -20.83 -19.08
C HIS A 714 18.77 -19.37 -19.55
N LEU A 715 17.66 -18.96 -20.17
CA LEU A 715 17.45 -17.58 -20.58
C LEU A 715 16.80 -16.78 -19.46
N ILE A 716 17.32 -15.57 -19.25
CA ILE A 716 16.86 -14.66 -18.20
C ILE A 716 16.72 -13.27 -18.80
N ALA A 717 15.50 -12.73 -18.77
CA ALA A 717 15.27 -11.34 -19.17
C ALA A 717 15.88 -10.42 -18.12
N VAL A 718 16.70 -9.47 -18.58
CA VAL A 718 17.35 -8.46 -17.76
C VAL A 718 16.98 -7.04 -18.22
N PRO A 719 17.00 -6.07 -17.28
CA PRO A 719 16.65 -4.65 -17.45
C PRO A 719 17.17 -3.78 -18.59
N VAL A 720 17.82 -4.31 -19.60
CA VAL A 720 18.51 -3.47 -20.57
C VAL A 720 17.60 -3.16 -21.75
N ASN A 721 17.70 -1.93 -22.27
CA ASN A 721 16.96 -1.52 -23.47
C ASN A 721 17.53 -2.20 -24.71
N SER A 722 18.85 -2.41 -24.73
CA SER A 722 19.56 -2.99 -25.86
C SER A 722 20.54 -4.07 -25.41
N TYR A 723 20.97 -4.90 -26.37
CA TYR A 723 22.04 -5.86 -26.13
C TYR A 723 23.40 -5.19 -25.85
N GLU A 724 23.57 -3.89 -26.16
CA GLU A 724 24.86 -3.19 -26.05
C GLU A 724 25.31 -3.01 -24.59
N GLU A 725 24.33 -2.90 -23.70
CA GLU A 725 24.47 -2.79 -22.24
C GLU A 725 24.83 -4.14 -21.58
N LEU A 726 24.79 -5.25 -22.33
CA LEU A 726 25.20 -6.56 -21.84
C LEU A 726 26.70 -6.78 -22.09
N ASN A 727 27.28 -7.71 -21.33
CA ASN A 727 28.69 -8.11 -21.44
C ASN A 727 28.83 -9.61 -21.72
N GLY A 728 29.99 -10.01 -22.25
CA GLY A 728 30.34 -11.42 -22.48
C GLY A 728 29.41 -12.15 -23.45
N LEU A 729 29.12 -13.42 -23.18
CA LEU A 729 28.25 -14.26 -24.02
C LEU A 729 26.83 -13.73 -24.12
N SER A 730 26.32 -13.07 -23.07
CA SER A 730 24.99 -12.47 -23.07
C SER A 730 24.84 -11.36 -24.12
N LYS A 731 25.88 -10.54 -24.31
CA LYS A 731 25.92 -9.52 -25.38
C LYS A 731 25.85 -10.15 -26.76
N ILE A 732 26.68 -11.16 -27.00
CA ILE A 732 26.84 -11.78 -28.32
C ILE A 732 25.55 -12.50 -28.72
N VAL A 733 25.01 -13.33 -27.83
CA VAL A 733 23.77 -14.07 -28.10
C VAL A 733 22.58 -13.11 -28.27
N SER A 734 22.48 -12.07 -27.45
CA SER A 734 21.41 -11.07 -27.60
C SER A 734 21.55 -10.22 -28.86
N LYS A 735 22.77 -9.90 -29.29
CA LYS A 735 23.03 -9.25 -30.59
C LYS A 735 22.57 -10.15 -31.73
N ASN A 736 22.92 -11.43 -31.69
CA ASN A 736 22.53 -12.40 -32.72
C ASN A 736 21.01 -12.58 -32.77
N LEU A 737 20.35 -12.70 -31.61
CA LEU A 737 18.89 -12.71 -31.53
C LEU A 737 18.28 -11.46 -32.16
N ASN A 738 18.79 -10.28 -31.80
CA ASN A 738 18.28 -9.03 -32.34
C ASN A 738 18.47 -8.92 -33.86
N LEU A 739 19.60 -9.39 -34.41
CA LEU A 739 19.82 -9.44 -35.86
C LEU A 739 18.85 -10.41 -36.54
N LEU A 740 18.65 -11.61 -35.98
CA LEU A 740 17.69 -12.58 -36.50
C LEU A 740 16.27 -12.00 -36.51
N PHE A 741 15.86 -11.31 -35.44
CA PHE A 741 14.55 -10.68 -35.35
C PHE A 741 14.41 -9.41 -36.21
N LYS A 742 15.51 -8.76 -36.63
CA LYS A 742 15.49 -7.62 -37.58
C LYS A 742 15.38 -8.05 -39.04
N HIS A 743 15.82 -9.27 -39.39
CA HIS A 743 15.64 -9.81 -40.74
C HIS A 743 14.23 -10.37 -40.93
N GLU A 744 13.25 -9.46 -41.05
CA GLU A 744 11.82 -9.75 -41.17
C GLU A 744 11.43 -10.54 -42.43
N SER A 745 12.33 -10.80 -43.38
CA SER A 745 12.03 -11.52 -44.62
C SER A 745 11.80 -13.03 -44.44
N ASN A 746 12.18 -13.61 -43.30
CA ASN A 746 11.96 -15.04 -43.02
C ASN A 746 10.57 -15.30 -42.43
N LYS A 747 9.70 -16.00 -43.17
CA LYS A 747 8.35 -16.40 -42.75
C LYS A 747 8.30 -17.10 -41.37
N LYS A 748 9.32 -17.90 -41.01
CA LYS A 748 9.37 -18.55 -39.68
C LYS A 748 9.57 -17.53 -38.55
N ILE A 749 10.41 -16.51 -38.77
CA ILE A 749 10.71 -15.47 -37.77
C ILE A 749 9.50 -14.54 -37.61
N GLN A 750 8.82 -14.19 -38.70
CA GLN A 750 7.57 -13.42 -38.65
C GLN A 750 6.51 -14.11 -37.78
N LYS A 751 6.35 -15.43 -37.92
CA LYS A 751 5.47 -16.25 -37.08
C LYS A 751 5.81 -16.14 -35.59
N LEU A 752 7.09 -16.20 -35.25
CA LEU A 752 7.55 -16.06 -33.86
C LEU A 752 7.31 -14.64 -33.32
N LEU A 753 7.61 -13.61 -34.11
CA LEU A 753 7.35 -12.20 -33.76
C LEU A 753 5.86 -11.92 -33.56
N TYR A 754 5.00 -12.52 -34.37
CA TYR A 754 3.56 -12.41 -34.21
C TYR A 754 3.09 -13.01 -32.87
N ALA A 755 3.58 -14.21 -32.52
CA ALA A 755 3.33 -14.82 -31.20
C ALA A 755 3.87 -13.95 -30.04
N PHE A 756 4.99 -13.26 -30.22
CA PHE A 756 5.55 -12.36 -29.20
C PHE A 756 4.62 -11.17 -28.95
N ASN A 757 4.09 -10.58 -30.01
CA ASN A 757 3.16 -9.46 -29.91
C ASN A 757 1.86 -9.87 -29.22
N ILE A 758 1.33 -11.07 -29.50
CA ILE A 758 0.16 -11.63 -28.78
C ILE A 758 0.44 -11.70 -27.27
N ILE A 759 1.60 -12.24 -26.85
CA ILE A 759 1.96 -12.31 -25.43
C ILE A 759 2.10 -10.92 -24.80
N ARG A 760 2.68 -9.94 -25.52
CA ARG A 760 2.81 -8.56 -25.02
C ARG A 760 1.45 -7.91 -24.80
N GLU A 761 0.56 -7.99 -25.80
CA GLU A 761 -0.81 -7.48 -25.69
C GLU A 761 -1.57 -8.17 -24.56
N TYR A 762 -1.45 -9.50 -24.44
CA TYR A 762 -2.03 -10.28 -23.36
C TYR A 762 -1.58 -9.80 -21.97
N LYS A 763 -0.28 -9.57 -21.76
CA LYS A 763 0.24 -9.09 -20.46
C LYS A 763 -0.37 -7.74 -20.10
N ILE A 764 -0.52 -6.83 -21.06
CA ILE A 764 -1.13 -5.51 -20.85
C ILE A 764 -2.64 -5.61 -20.58
N ALA A 765 -3.34 -6.54 -21.24
CA ALA A 765 -4.79 -6.69 -21.13
C ALA A 765 -5.22 -7.47 -19.87
N SER A 766 -4.41 -8.41 -19.39
CA SER A 766 -4.79 -9.37 -18.33
C SER A 766 -4.56 -8.89 -16.90
N VAL A 767 -3.53 -8.07 -16.65
CA VAL A 767 -3.07 -7.71 -15.29
C VAL A 767 -4.19 -7.16 -14.41
N ASP A 768 -4.82 -6.08 -14.83
CA ASP A 768 -5.86 -5.41 -14.02
C ASP A 768 -7.07 -6.33 -13.83
N PHE A 769 -7.48 -7.02 -14.89
CA PHE A 769 -8.66 -7.88 -14.85
C PHE A 769 -8.46 -9.07 -13.89
N PHE A 770 -7.30 -9.71 -13.93
CA PHE A 770 -6.97 -10.80 -13.02
C PHE A 770 -6.85 -10.33 -11.57
N ARG A 771 -6.30 -9.13 -11.32
CA ARG A 771 -6.29 -8.52 -9.97
C ARG A 771 -7.70 -8.35 -9.46
N TYR A 772 -8.57 -7.64 -10.18
CA TYR A 772 -9.91 -7.36 -9.69
C TYR A 772 -10.73 -8.64 -9.48
N LEU A 773 -10.64 -9.60 -10.41
CA LEU A 773 -11.32 -10.88 -10.26
C LEU A 773 -10.77 -11.67 -9.05
N SER A 774 -9.47 -11.58 -8.75
CA SER A 774 -8.89 -12.19 -7.54
C SER A 774 -9.43 -11.55 -6.27
N VAL A 775 -9.57 -10.23 -6.24
CA VAL A 775 -10.17 -9.51 -5.10
C VAL A 775 -11.64 -9.91 -4.90
N ILE A 776 -12.42 -10.06 -5.97
CA ILE A 776 -13.80 -10.57 -5.90
C ILE A 776 -13.85 -11.99 -5.35
N VAL A 777 -12.96 -12.89 -5.79
CA VAL A 777 -12.88 -14.27 -5.26
C VAL A 777 -12.60 -14.27 -3.75
N VAL A 778 -11.71 -13.38 -3.29
CA VAL A 778 -11.43 -13.20 -1.86
C VAL A 778 -12.63 -12.61 -1.12
N ASP A 779 -13.32 -11.63 -1.69
CA ASP A 779 -14.55 -11.06 -1.13
C ASP A 779 -15.64 -12.13 -0.92
N ARG A 780 -15.88 -12.97 -1.94
CA ARG A 780 -16.83 -14.09 -1.81
C ARG A 780 -16.39 -15.11 -0.76
N GLN A 781 -15.09 -15.38 -0.63
CA GLN A 781 -14.55 -16.25 0.42
C GLN A 781 -14.78 -15.65 1.81
N LEU A 782 -14.56 -14.36 1.98
CA LEU A 782 -14.78 -13.66 3.25
C LEU A 782 -16.27 -13.70 3.63
N ALA A 783 -17.17 -13.37 2.69
CA ALA A 783 -18.61 -13.43 2.92
C ALA A 783 -19.08 -14.84 3.30
N TYR A 784 -18.60 -15.88 2.59
CA TYR A 784 -18.89 -17.28 2.95
C TYR A 784 -18.41 -17.62 4.36
N THR A 785 -17.23 -17.13 4.75
CA THR A 785 -16.66 -17.36 6.08
C THR A 785 -17.48 -16.67 7.17
N VAL A 786 -17.88 -15.42 6.95
CA VAL A 786 -18.77 -14.66 7.85
C VAL A 786 -20.09 -15.39 8.04
N ASN A 787 -20.72 -15.87 6.96
CA ASN A 787 -21.97 -16.62 7.03
C ASN A 787 -21.81 -17.93 7.82
N LYS A 788 -20.68 -18.63 7.65
CA LYS A 788 -20.40 -19.86 8.43
C LYS A 788 -20.17 -19.56 9.91
N ILE A 789 -19.46 -18.48 10.24
CA ILE A 789 -19.21 -18.06 11.63
C ILE A 789 -20.52 -17.65 12.30
N THR A 790 -21.35 -16.85 11.62
CA THR A 790 -22.64 -16.38 12.17
C THR A 790 -23.61 -17.52 12.43
N GLN A 791 -23.63 -18.57 11.60
CA GLN A 791 -24.43 -19.78 11.83
C GLN A 791 -23.94 -20.60 13.03
N ASN A 792 -22.64 -20.59 13.33
CA ASN A 792 -22.05 -21.38 14.43
C ASN A 792 -22.00 -20.62 15.78
N THR A 793 -22.21 -19.30 15.79
CA THR A 793 -22.06 -18.44 16.98
C THR A 793 -23.37 -18.27 17.75
N ASN A 794 -23.83 -19.36 18.37
CA ASN A 794 -24.95 -19.36 19.34
C ASN A 794 -24.49 -19.30 20.82
N GLN A 795 -23.19 -19.25 21.09
CA GLN A 795 -22.67 -19.28 22.46
C GLN A 795 -22.45 -17.86 22.99
N THR A 796 -23.47 -17.32 23.66
CA THR A 796 -23.40 -16.04 24.38
C THR A 796 -22.65 -16.20 25.71
N PRO A 797 -22.17 -15.15 26.38
CA PRO A 797 -21.56 -15.31 27.71
C PRO A 797 -22.54 -15.88 28.77
N ASN A 798 -23.86 -15.77 28.55
CA ASN A 798 -24.88 -16.50 29.32
C ASN A 798 -24.81 -18.03 29.14
N TYR A 799 -24.35 -18.50 27.97
CA TYR A 799 -24.09 -19.92 27.72
C TYR A 799 -22.97 -20.43 28.63
N ILE A 800 -21.90 -19.65 28.81
CA ILE A 800 -20.78 -19.98 29.72
C ILE A 800 -21.29 -20.22 31.14
N LYS A 801 -22.14 -19.31 31.63
CA LYS A 801 -22.67 -19.40 32.99
C LYS A 801 -23.62 -20.58 33.16
N ASN A 802 -24.58 -20.75 32.26
CA ASN A 802 -25.74 -21.61 32.52
C ASN A 802 -25.68 -23.01 31.89
N HIS A 803 -24.80 -23.25 30.91
CA HIS A 803 -24.79 -24.50 30.13
C HIS A 803 -23.48 -25.28 30.21
N ILE A 804 -22.38 -24.66 30.66
CA ILE A 804 -21.09 -25.34 30.82
C ILE A 804 -20.91 -25.69 32.31
N PRO A 805 -20.68 -26.97 32.67
CA PRO A 805 -20.37 -27.37 34.05
C PRO A 805 -19.07 -26.73 34.56
N ASP A 806 -19.00 -26.40 35.85
CA ASP A 806 -17.84 -25.69 36.41
C ASP A 806 -16.54 -26.50 36.35
N LYS A 807 -16.61 -27.82 36.54
CA LYS A 807 -15.47 -28.75 36.37
C LYS A 807 -14.83 -28.72 34.96
N ASP A 808 -15.61 -28.33 33.94
CA ASP A 808 -15.16 -28.30 32.55
C ASP A 808 -14.64 -26.91 32.13
N LYS A 809 -14.62 -25.94 33.07
CA LYS A 809 -14.10 -24.58 32.87
C LYS A 809 -12.67 -24.47 33.37
N LEU A 810 -11.82 -23.83 32.56
CA LEU A 810 -10.47 -23.41 32.92
C LEU A 810 -10.37 -21.89 32.89
N ILE A 811 -9.93 -21.31 34.00
CA ILE A 811 -9.69 -19.87 34.11
C ILE A 811 -8.20 -19.59 34.00
N ILE A 812 -7.84 -18.62 33.15
CA ILE A 812 -6.46 -18.26 32.89
C ILE A 812 -6.26 -16.77 33.15
N GLY A 813 -5.53 -16.46 34.22
CA GLY A 813 -5.28 -15.09 34.68
C GLY A 813 -6.04 -14.72 35.95
N ASN A 814 -5.92 -13.46 36.38
CA ASN A 814 -6.57 -12.97 37.59
C ASN A 814 -6.95 -11.49 37.40
N ILE A 815 -8.12 -11.10 37.91
CA ILE A 815 -8.56 -9.71 38.00
C ILE A 815 -8.66 -9.37 39.48
N ARG A 816 -7.88 -8.38 39.93
CA ARG A 816 -7.96 -7.89 41.31
C ARG A 816 -9.40 -7.41 41.59
N ASP A 817 -9.87 -7.70 42.79
CA ASP A 817 -11.14 -7.17 43.34
C ASP A 817 -12.43 -7.66 42.66
N VAL A 818 -12.39 -8.78 41.92
CA VAL A 818 -13.58 -9.40 41.30
C VAL A 818 -13.79 -10.82 41.83
N ASN A 819 -14.96 -11.11 42.41
CA ASN A 819 -15.35 -12.47 42.77
C ASN A 819 -15.75 -13.26 41.50
N ILE A 820 -14.75 -13.85 40.85
CA ILE A 820 -14.89 -14.65 39.62
C ILE A 820 -15.90 -15.80 39.81
N GLY A 821 -15.91 -16.42 41.01
CA GLY A 821 -16.82 -17.51 41.34
C GLY A 821 -18.29 -17.10 41.24
N GLY A 822 -18.67 -15.98 41.85
CA GLY A 822 -20.07 -15.50 41.79
C GLY A 822 -20.56 -15.10 40.39
N LEU A 823 -19.64 -14.76 39.49
CA LEU A 823 -19.99 -14.32 38.14
C LEU A 823 -20.17 -15.48 37.15
N ILE A 824 -19.33 -16.52 37.24
CA ILE A 824 -19.18 -17.56 36.21
C ILE A 824 -19.81 -18.91 36.62
N GLN A 825 -20.03 -19.14 37.92
CA GLN A 825 -20.59 -20.40 38.43
C GLN A 825 -21.98 -20.70 37.86
N ASN A 826 -22.23 -21.99 37.63
CA ASN A 826 -23.50 -22.43 37.07
C ASN A 826 -24.63 -22.39 38.11
N THR A 827 -25.45 -21.35 38.01
CA THR A 827 -26.59 -21.11 38.92
C THR A 827 -27.70 -22.17 38.86
N LYS A 828 -27.76 -23.00 37.79
CA LYS A 828 -28.82 -24.03 37.63
C LYS A 828 -28.51 -25.35 38.35
N ILE A 829 -27.28 -25.58 38.81
CA ILE A 829 -26.84 -26.86 39.41
C ILE A 829 -26.82 -26.80 40.96
N ALA A 830 -27.22 -25.68 41.57
CA ALA A 830 -27.16 -25.52 43.01
C ALA A 830 -28.22 -26.38 43.74
N LYS A 831 -27.82 -27.61 44.13
CA LYS A 831 -28.09 -28.12 45.49
C LYS A 831 -27.20 -29.28 45.97
N LYS A 832 -26.34 -29.90 45.16
CA LYS A 832 -25.34 -30.86 45.66
C LYS A 832 -24.04 -30.77 44.85
N GLU A 833 -22.93 -30.58 45.59
CA GLU A 833 -21.54 -30.50 45.14
C GLU A 833 -21.11 -29.20 44.43
N ILE A 834 -20.42 -28.33 45.18
CA ILE A 834 -19.59 -27.26 44.63
C ILE A 834 -18.36 -27.93 44.00
N THR A 835 -18.39 -28.22 42.69
CA THR A 835 -17.16 -28.56 41.96
C THR A 835 -16.42 -27.27 41.64
N GLU A 836 -15.30 -27.02 42.32
CA GLU A 836 -14.43 -25.87 42.05
C GLU A 836 -13.91 -25.92 40.60
N PHE A 837 -13.94 -24.78 39.90
CA PHE A 837 -13.32 -24.63 38.58
C PHE A 837 -11.80 -24.46 38.74
N GLU A 838 -11.05 -24.86 37.72
CA GLU A 838 -9.60 -24.85 37.77
C GLU A 838 -9.02 -23.49 37.34
N ASN A 839 -7.98 -23.01 38.02
CA ASN A 839 -7.37 -21.71 37.75
C ASN A 839 -5.85 -21.87 37.56
N LEU A 840 -5.36 -21.50 36.37
CA LEU A 840 -3.95 -21.55 36.00
C LEU A 840 -3.44 -20.16 35.58
N SER A 841 -2.17 -19.89 35.80
CA SER A 841 -1.51 -18.69 35.25
C SER A 841 -1.13 -18.90 33.79
N SER A 842 -1.13 -17.82 32.99
CA SER A 842 -0.65 -17.88 31.59
C SER A 842 0.82 -18.32 31.50
N GLY A 843 1.63 -18.01 32.52
CA GLY A 843 3.02 -18.45 32.61
C GLY A 843 3.17 -19.97 32.74
N GLN A 844 2.33 -20.62 33.56
CA GLN A 844 2.33 -22.09 33.70
C GLN A 844 2.03 -22.78 32.36
N ILE A 845 1.04 -22.28 31.61
CA ILE A 845 0.67 -22.86 30.32
C ILE A 845 1.78 -22.65 29.28
N ILE A 846 2.37 -21.45 29.22
CA ILE A 846 3.50 -21.18 28.31
C ILE A 846 4.70 -22.05 28.63
N GLN A 847 5.03 -22.21 29.92
CA GLN A 847 6.08 -23.11 30.36
C GLN A 847 5.80 -24.55 29.89
N GLY A 848 4.55 -25.01 30.00
CA GLY A 848 4.12 -26.30 29.43
C GLY A 848 4.27 -26.40 27.92
N ILE A 849 3.93 -25.35 27.16
CA ILE A 849 4.11 -25.31 25.70
C ILE A 849 5.60 -25.34 25.32
N ILE A 850 6.46 -24.64 26.07
CA ILE A 850 7.91 -24.66 25.87
C ILE A 850 8.45 -26.06 26.14
N TYR A 851 8.05 -26.69 27.25
CA TYR A 851 8.41 -28.08 27.54
C TYR A 851 7.86 -29.06 26.50
N TYR A 852 6.66 -28.85 25.98
CA TYR A 852 6.12 -29.68 24.90
C TYR A 852 6.97 -29.61 23.62
N LYS A 853 7.40 -28.40 23.24
CA LYS A 853 8.26 -28.19 22.07
C LYS A 853 9.64 -28.82 22.28
N SER A 854 10.23 -28.61 23.45
CA SER A 854 11.51 -29.18 23.85
C SER A 854 11.45 -30.71 23.88
N ALA A 855 10.43 -31.28 24.54
CA ALA A 855 10.23 -32.72 24.63
C ALA A 855 10.03 -33.38 23.27
N ASN A 856 9.26 -32.76 22.36
CA ASN A 856 9.12 -33.25 21.00
C ASN A 856 10.43 -33.23 20.20
N GLN A 857 11.25 -32.20 20.40
CA GLN A 857 12.57 -32.14 19.79
C GLN A 857 13.46 -33.25 20.36
N GLY A 858 13.51 -33.41 21.69
CA GLY A 858 14.27 -34.48 22.34
C GLY A 858 13.82 -35.88 21.89
N ILE A 859 12.51 -36.13 21.75
CA ILE A 859 11.99 -37.41 21.24
C ILE A 859 12.37 -37.63 19.77
N ARG A 860 12.40 -36.59 18.93
CA ARG A 860 12.87 -36.73 17.54
C ARG A 860 14.35 -37.07 17.48
N GLU A 861 15.17 -36.34 18.23
CA GLU A 861 16.61 -36.60 18.35
C GLU A 861 16.86 -38.04 18.84
N LEU A 862 16.08 -38.52 19.81
CA LEU A 862 16.13 -39.91 20.27
C LEU A 862 15.71 -40.92 19.19
N LYS A 863 14.66 -40.63 18.41
CA LYS A 863 14.25 -41.50 17.29
C LYS A 863 15.32 -41.59 16.22
N ASP A 864 15.94 -40.46 15.88
CA ASP A 864 17.02 -40.40 14.89
C ASP A 864 18.24 -41.19 15.39
N LEU A 865 18.62 -41.01 16.67
CA LEU A 865 19.67 -41.79 17.33
C LEU A 865 19.38 -43.30 17.31
N ILE A 866 18.15 -43.71 17.64
CA ILE A 866 17.77 -45.13 17.62
C ILE A 866 17.78 -45.69 16.20
N ASN A 867 17.35 -44.91 15.20
CA ASN A 867 17.43 -45.33 13.80
C ASN A 867 18.89 -45.53 13.37
N GLN A 868 19.80 -44.64 13.77
CA GLN A 868 21.24 -44.77 13.52
C GLN A 868 21.82 -46.03 14.18
N ILE A 869 21.50 -46.26 15.46
CA ILE A 869 21.91 -47.47 16.18
C ILE A 869 21.37 -48.73 15.49
N GLN A 870 20.12 -48.72 15.02
CA GLN A 870 19.54 -49.85 14.28
C GLN A 870 20.27 -50.10 12.96
N THR A 871 20.56 -49.07 12.17
CA THR A 871 21.32 -49.24 10.92
C THR A 871 22.72 -49.80 11.15
N LEU A 872 23.40 -49.39 12.23
CA LEU A 872 24.71 -49.94 12.60
C LEU A 872 24.61 -51.39 13.10
N LEU A 873 23.62 -51.70 13.93
CA LEU A 873 23.32 -53.07 14.34
C LEU A 873 23.04 -53.98 13.15
N ASP A 874 22.33 -53.48 12.13
CA ASP A 874 22.03 -54.22 10.90
C ASP A 874 23.28 -54.45 10.04
N THR A 875 24.29 -53.58 10.12
CA THR A 875 25.57 -53.74 9.39
C THR A 875 26.55 -54.68 10.10
N ILE A 876 26.52 -54.73 11.43
CA ILE A 876 27.42 -55.55 12.26
C ILE A 876 26.92 -57.00 12.40
N ALA A 877 25.66 -57.28 12.05
CA ALA A 877 24.97 -58.56 12.24
C ALA A 877 25.52 -59.73 11.38
N VAL A 878 26.73 -60.21 11.67
CA VAL A 878 27.29 -61.46 11.13
C VAL A 878 26.99 -62.66 12.06
N ASN A 879 26.76 -62.45 13.36
CA ASN A 879 26.45 -63.52 14.34
C ASN A 879 25.17 -63.22 15.17
N LYS A 880 24.01 -63.73 14.72
CA LYS A 880 22.68 -63.53 15.36
C LYS A 880 22.40 -64.42 16.58
N HIS A 881 23.38 -65.21 17.03
CA HIS A 881 23.21 -66.21 18.11
C HIS A 881 23.62 -65.71 19.51
N ASP A 882 23.97 -64.43 19.64
CA ASP A 882 24.30 -63.83 20.94
C ASP A 882 23.02 -63.42 21.69
N ASP A 883 22.80 -63.97 22.88
CA ASP A 883 21.64 -63.69 23.73
C ASP A 883 21.58 -62.22 24.17
N ASP A 884 22.74 -61.57 24.34
CA ASP A 884 22.82 -60.16 24.71
C ASP A 884 22.43 -59.26 23.53
N TYR A 885 22.80 -59.63 22.30
CA TYR A 885 22.36 -58.95 21.07
C TYR A 885 20.84 -59.03 20.88
N ASN A 886 20.28 -60.22 21.04
CA ASN A 886 18.83 -60.45 20.94
C ASN A 886 18.06 -59.70 22.03
N THR A 887 18.60 -59.65 23.25
CA THR A 887 18.04 -58.90 24.37
C THR A 887 18.11 -57.39 24.13
N PHE A 888 19.24 -56.87 23.67
CA PHE A 888 19.42 -55.45 23.36
C PHE A 888 18.50 -54.98 22.23
N THR A 889 18.41 -55.74 21.14
CA THR A 889 17.57 -55.43 19.98
C THR A 889 16.08 -55.39 20.37
N LYS A 890 15.60 -56.37 21.17
CA LYS A 890 14.24 -56.37 21.71
C LYS A 890 13.97 -55.15 22.60
N GLN A 891 14.93 -54.76 23.45
CA GLN A 891 14.79 -53.59 24.33
C GLN A 891 14.74 -52.28 23.54
N ILE A 892 15.62 -52.10 22.54
CA ILE A 892 15.63 -50.92 21.65
C ILE A 892 14.35 -50.82 20.83
N GLN A 893 13.87 -51.94 20.26
CA GLN A 893 12.60 -51.96 19.52
C GLN A 893 11.41 -51.59 20.40
N LYS A 894 11.34 -52.13 21.63
CA LYS A 894 10.28 -51.79 22.60
C LYS A 894 10.38 -50.33 23.04
N PHE A 895 11.59 -49.79 23.23
CA PHE A 895 11.81 -48.38 23.54
C PHE A 895 11.38 -47.47 22.38
N LYS A 896 11.76 -47.82 21.14
CA LYS A 896 11.32 -47.13 19.90
C LYS A 896 9.80 -47.11 19.77
N GLN A 897 9.13 -48.22 20.09
CA GLN A 897 7.68 -48.33 20.06
C GLN A 897 7.04 -47.36 21.06
N LEU A 898 7.53 -47.30 22.30
CA LEU A 898 6.99 -46.42 23.33
C LEU A 898 7.16 -44.94 23.00
N ILE A 899 8.36 -44.50 22.56
CA ILE A 899 8.59 -43.09 22.15
C ILE A 899 7.88 -42.72 20.84
N SER A 900 7.36 -43.70 20.10
CA SER A 900 6.56 -43.47 18.89
C SER A 900 5.11 -43.06 19.20
N THR A 901 4.66 -43.30 20.43
CA THR A 901 3.37 -42.80 20.95
C THR A 901 3.41 -41.26 21.02
N PRO A 902 2.29 -40.55 20.75
CA PRO A 902 2.18 -39.12 21.02
C PRO A 902 2.40 -38.82 22.51
N ILE A 903 3.05 -37.70 22.83
CA ILE A 903 3.32 -37.30 24.24
C ILE A 903 2.01 -37.13 25.01
N GLU A 904 0.96 -36.69 24.33
CA GLU A 904 -0.40 -36.53 24.82
C GLU A 904 -0.96 -37.81 25.46
N ASP A 905 -0.53 -38.98 24.99
CA ASP A 905 -1.03 -40.29 25.42
C ASP A 905 -0.09 -40.99 26.43
N PHE A 906 0.95 -40.31 26.90
CA PHE A 906 1.90 -40.90 27.85
C PHE A 906 1.25 -41.04 29.23
N SER A 907 0.88 -42.26 29.60
CA SER A 907 0.49 -42.58 30.97
C SER A 907 1.71 -42.62 31.91
N GLU A 908 1.46 -42.53 33.22
CA GLU A 908 2.50 -42.70 34.24
C GLU A 908 3.22 -44.06 34.11
N ASN A 909 2.48 -45.09 33.70
CA ASN A 909 3.03 -46.40 33.39
C ASN A 909 4.01 -46.37 32.21
N ILE A 910 3.70 -45.63 31.14
CA ILE A 910 4.58 -45.49 29.97
C ILE A 910 5.87 -44.73 30.35
N ILE A 911 5.76 -43.65 31.12
CA ILE A 911 6.93 -42.87 31.58
C ILE A 911 7.84 -43.74 32.46
N ASN A 912 7.26 -44.49 33.40
CA ASN A 912 8.01 -45.43 34.24
C ASN A 912 8.68 -46.53 33.42
N LEU A 913 7.97 -47.11 32.44
CA LEU A 913 8.52 -48.11 31.52
C LEU A 913 9.68 -47.55 30.67
N LEU A 914 9.58 -46.32 30.16
CA LEU A 914 10.64 -45.65 29.43
C LEU A 914 11.88 -45.45 30.30
N SER A 915 11.72 -45.01 31.55
CA SER A 915 12.84 -44.88 32.50
C SER A 915 13.51 -46.23 32.82
N ILE A 916 12.71 -47.28 33.06
CA ILE A 916 13.22 -48.62 33.33
C ILE A 916 13.95 -49.21 32.12
N LEU A 917 13.37 -49.10 30.92
CA LEU A 917 13.97 -49.59 29.68
C LEU A 917 15.25 -48.84 29.36
N SER A 918 15.28 -47.51 29.53
CA SER A 918 16.47 -46.70 29.36
C SER A 918 17.63 -47.19 30.24
N ARG A 919 17.36 -47.45 31.54
CA ARG A 919 18.34 -48.00 32.48
C ARG A 919 18.78 -49.41 32.13
N ARG A 920 17.87 -50.26 31.64
CA ARG A 920 18.20 -51.62 31.20
C ARG A 920 19.10 -51.59 29.97
N ILE A 921 18.75 -50.81 28.96
CA ILE A 921 19.55 -50.62 27.73
C ILE A 921 20.95 -50.12 28.11
N GLN A 922 21.04 -49.11 29.00
CA GLN A 922 22.33 -48.62 29.49
C GLN A 922 23.13 -49.71 30.22
N LYS A 923 22.50 -50.48 31.11
CA LYS A 923 23.17 -51.59 31.83
C LYS A 923 23.66 -52.68 30.88
N THR A 924 22.90 -53.03 29.84
CA THR A 924 23.32 -54.01 28.83
C THR A 924 24.55 -53.51 28.07
N ILE A 925 24.63 -52.21 27.76
CA ILE A 925 25.78 -51.59 27.09
C ILE A 925 27.01 -51.48 28.03
N THR A 926 26.79 -51.15 29.31
CA THR A 926 27.87 -50.86 30.28
C THR A 926 28.39 -52.08 31.04
N ARG A 927 27.63 -53.19 31.10
CA ARG A 927 28.12 -54.47 31.63
C ARG A 927 29.27 -55.07 30.80
N GLY A 928 29.47 -54.59 29.58
CA GLY A 928 30.52 -55.02 28.67
C GLY A 928 31.91 -54.47 29.00
N GLU A 929 32.57 -55.03 30.01
CA GLU A 929 34.03 -55.21 30.02
C GLU A 929 34.43 -56.56 29.36
N TYR A 930 33.53 -57.15 28.57
CA TYR A 930 33.70 -58.49 28.02
C TYR A 930 34.35 -58.50 26.62
N ASN A 931 35.38 -59.33 26.49
CA ASN A 931 36.16 -59.62 25.29
C ASN A 931 35.27 -60.02 24.08
N ASN A 932 35.51 -59.41 22.91
CA ASN A 932 35.03 -59.83 21.56
C ASN A 932 33.52 -60.08 21.34
N GLY A 933 32.61 -59.28 21.94
CA GLY A 933 31.16 -59.34 21.68
C GLY A 933 30.63 -58.35 20.62
N VAL A 934 29.44 -58.62 20.05
CA VAL A 934 28.79 -57.78 18.99
C VAL A 934 28.51 -56.34 19.46
N LEU A 935 28.20 -56.15 20.73
CA LEU A 935 28.00 -54.81 21.34
C LEU A 935 29.31 -54.01 21.46
N THR A 936 30.46 -54.68 21.54
CA THR A 936 31.79 -54.06 21.54
C THR A 936 32.15 -53.55 20.14
N SER A 937 31.77 -54.30 19.09
CA SER A 937 31.89 -53.86 17.69
C SER A 937 30.99 -52.66 17.38
N LEU A 938 29.76 -52.63 17.91
CA LEU A 938 28.88 -51.46 17.81
C LEU A 938 29.50 -50.22 18.45
N ARG A 939 30.18 -50.41 19.60
CA ARG A 939 30.89 -49.35 20.31
C ARG A 939 32.09 -48.82 19.53
N SER A 940 32.90 -49.69 18.94
CA SER A 940 34.03 -49.28 18.09
C SER A 940 33.56 -48.58 16.82
N ASP A 941 32.54 -49.12 16.13
CA ASP A 941 32.02 -48.55 14.89
C ASP A 941 31.34 -47.20 15.12
N TRP A 942 30.69 -47.01 16.27
CA TRP A 942 30.16 -45.71 16.66
C TRP A 942 31.27 -44.68 16.86
N ALA A 943 32.34 -45.05 17.58
CA ALA A 943 33.49 -44.17 17.83
C ALA A 943 34.22 -43.78 16.53
N ILE A 944 34.25 -44.68 15.53
CA ILE A 944 34.85 -44.43 14.22
C ILE A 944 33.96 -43.53 13.35
N ASN A 945 32.65 -43.79 13.30
CA ASN A 945 31.72 -43.07 12.43
C ASN A 945 31.30 -41.70 12.98
N TYR A 946 31.42 -41.47 14.30
CA TYR A 946 30.96 -40.25 14.99
C TYR A 946 31.99 -39.70 16.01
N PRO A 947 33.21 -39.29 15.58
CA PRO A 947 34.31 -38.91 16.48
C PRO A 947 34.10 -37.59 17.26
N ASP A 948 33.24 -36.68 16.78
CA ASP A 948 32.97 -35.37 17.41
C ASP A 948 31.72 -35.38 18.32
N GLU A 949 30.90 -36.42 18.28
CA GLU A 949 29.62 -36.49 19.03
C GLU A 949 29.75 -37.04 20.45
N ASP A 950 30.96 -37.50 20.82
CA ASP A 950 31.25 -38.01 22.16
C ASP A 950 30.82 -37.01 23.24
N LYS A 951 30.80 -35.69 23.02
CA LYS A 951 30.38 -34.74 24.07
C LYS A 951 28.88 -34.43 24.15
N LYS A 952 28.04 -34.88 23.20
CA LYS A 952 26.64 -34.42 23.08
C LYS A 952 25.56 -35.49 23.25
N TYR A 953 25.74 -36.71 22.76
CA TYR A 953 24.74 -37.79 22.91
C TYR A 953 25.44 -39.14 23.05
N TYR A 954 25.51 -39.65 24.28
CA TYR A 954 26.07 -40.98 24.53
C TYR A 954 24.93 -42.01 24.50
N PHE A 955 24.88 -42.90 23.52
CA PHE A 955 24.01 -44.08 23.62
C PHE A 955 24.41 -45.01 24.80
N TYR A 956 25.61 -44.79 25.37
CA TYR A 956 26.13 -45.40 26.61
C TYR A 956 25.63 -44.73 27.92
N LYS A 957 24.94 -43.59 27.83
CA LYS A 957 24.25 -42.96 28.97
C LYS A 957 22.79 -43.39 28.98
N ASN A 958 22.13 -43.20 30.12
CA ASN A 958 20.68 -43.33 30.17
C ASN A 958 20.06 -42.43 29.09
N PHE A 959 19.40 -43.04 28.11
CA PHE A 959 18.54 -42.35 27.13
C PHE A 959 17.58 -41.36 27.80
N ILE A 960 17.20 -41.60 29.06
CA ILE A 960 16.44 -40.67 29.89
C ILE A 960 16.94 -40.71 31.36
N SER A 961 17.58 -39.65 31.84
CA SER A 961 18.02 -39.51 33.24
C SER A 961 17.05 -38.67 34.08
N LYS A 962 17.04 -38.90 35.40
CA LYS A 962 16.27 -38.11 36.40
C LYS A 962 17.28 -37.49 37.37
N GLU A 963 18.13 -36.58 36.87
CA GLU A 963 19.10 -35.84 37.70
C GLU A 963 18.70 -34.36 37.75
N SER A 964 18.63 -33.79 38.95
CA SER A 964 18.17 -32.41 39.19
C SER A 964 19.13 -31.33 38.70
N ASN A 965 20.38 -31.68 38.34
CA ASN A 965 21.47 -30.72 38.08
C ASN A 965 21.95 -30.67 36.61
N GLN A 966 21.28 -31.31 35.65
CA GLN A 966 21.66 -31.26 34.23
C GLN A 966 20.83 -30.25 33.40
N LYS A 967 21.45 -29.67 32.37
CA LYS A 967 20.87 -28.64 31.48
C LYS A 967 19.67 -29.10 30.62
N SER A 968 19.40 -30.41 30.51
CA SER A 968 18.17 -30.93 29.91
C SER A 968 17.66 -32.13 30.72
N ASN A 969 16.40 -32.07 31.16
CA ASN A 969 15.75 -33.14 31.91
C ASN A 969 14.49 -33.55 31.15
N LEU A 970 14.69 -34.30 30.07
CA LEU A 970 13.63 -34.70 29.13
C LEU A 970 12.47 -35.43 29.82
N LEU A 971 12.74 -36.23 30.87
CA LEU A 971 11.66 -36.91 31.62
C LEU A 971 10.78 -35.89 32.36
N LEU A 972 11.40 -34.92 33.04
CA LEU A 972 10.68 -33.84 33.72
C LEU A 972 9.89 -33.00 32.72
N GLU A 973 10.45 -32.71 31.55
CA GLU A 973 9.76 -31.98 30.49
C GLU A 973 8.56 -32.76 29.96
N ILE A 974 8.68 -34.08 29.78
CA ILE A 974 7.58 -34.98 29.40
C ILE A 974 6.51 -35.05 30.49
N GLU A 975 6.89 -35.24 31.77
CA GLU A 975 5.99 -35.27 32.92
C GLU A 975 5.20 -33.95 33.02
N LYS A 976 5.90 -32.80 33.01
CA LYS A 976 5.27 -31.47 33.07
C LYS A 976 4.40 -31.18 31.86
N THR A 977 4.79 -31.64 30.68
CA THR A 977 4.00 -31.51 29.46
C THR A 977 2.71 -32.31 29.54
N ARG A 978 2.79 -33.57 30.00
CA ARG A 978 1.61 -34.44 30.19
C ARG A 978 0.63 -33.84 31.18
N ASP A 979 1.12 -33.42 32.35
CA ASP A 979 0.27 -32.87 33.41
C ASP A 979 -0.48 -31.63 32.90
N ILE A 980 0.25 -30.67 32.32
CA ILE A 980 -0.37 -29.46 31.78
C ILE A 980 -1.34 -29.79 30.63
N LEU A 981 -1.00 -30.71 29.72
CA LEU A 981 -1.91 -31.10 28.64
C LEU A 981 -3.14 -31.84 29.14
N SER A 982 -3.05 -32.64 30.20
CA SER A 982 -4.18 -33.28 30.85
C SER A 982 -5.14 -32.23 31.42
N ASP A 983 -4.61 -31.30 32.21
CA ASP A 983 -5.37 -30.22 32.86
C ASP A 983 -6.03 -29.30 31.83
N VAL A 984 -5.37 -29.11 30.70
CA VAL A 984 -5.82 -28.32 29.56
C VAL A 984 -6.90 -29.04 28.77
N THR A 985 -6.59 -30.22 28.21
CA THR A 985 -7.40 -30.92 27.20
C THR A 985 -8.66 -31.55 27.76
N GLY A 986 -8.70 -31.83 29.06
CA GLY A 986 -9.91 -32.28 29.77
C GLY A 986 -11.00 -31.21 29.90
N LYS A 987 -10.71 -29.95 29.55
CA LYS A 987 -11.63 -28.80 29.75
C LYS A 987 -12.33 -28.45 28.44
N SER A 988 -13.64 -28.22 28.50
CA SER A 988 -14.42 -27.85 27.31
C SER A 988 -14.43 -26.33 27.06
N CYS A 989 -14.10 -25.51 28.07
CA CYS A 989 -14.21 -24.06 28.01
C CYS A 989 -13.07 -23.33 28.73
N TRP A 990 -12.49 -22.35 28.07
CA TRP A 990 -11.36 -21.56 28.55
C TRP A 990 -11.72 -20.09 28.64
N ILE A 991 -11.43 -19.47 29.78
CA ILE A 991 -11.78 -18.08 30.07
C ILE A 991 -10.51 -17.33 30.41
N PHE A 992 -10.13 -16.41 29.54
CA PHE A 992 -8.94 -15.58 29.70
C PHE A 992 -9.29 -14.25 30.34
N LEU A 993 -8.54 -13.92 31.39
CA LEU A 993 -8.69 -12.70 32.18
C LEU A 993 -7.38 -11.88 32.13
N PRO A 994 -7.07 -11.24 30.98
CA PRO A 994 -5.85 -10.46 30.85
C PRO A 994 -5.86 -9.17 31.66
N ASP A 995 -4.69 -8.80 32.18
CA ASP A 995 -4.44 -7.54 32.84
C ASP A 995 -3.76 -6.54 31.88
N ASN A 996 -4.28 -5.31 31.81
CA ASN A 996 -3.75 -4.28 30.93
C ASN A 996 -2.33 -3.84 31.31
N GLN A 997 -1.95 -3.96 32.58
CA GLN A 997 -0.64 -3.51 33.04
C GLN A 997 0.51 -4.48 32.66
N LYS A 998 0.21 -5.68 32.14
CA LYS A 998 1.20 -6.75 31.93
C LYS A 998 1.35 -7.15 30.46
N GLU A 999 2.29 -6.53 29.76
CA GLU A 999 2.54 -6.77 28.32
C GLU A 999 2.88 -8.23 27.99
N HIS A 1000 3.65 -8.91 28.84
CA HIS A 1000 3.99 -10.33 28.68
C HIS A 1000 2.75 -11.25 28.70
N GLN A 1001 1.68 -10.90 29.42
CA GLN A 1001 0.46 -11.70 29.44
C GLN A 1001 -0.23 -11.72 28.08
N LEU A 1002 -0.22 -10.59 27.34
CA LEU A 1002 -0.79 -10.53 26.00
C LEU A 1002 -0.02 -11.43 25.04
N GLN A 1003 1.32 -11.39 25.09
CA GLN A 1003 2.17 -12.27 24.29
C GLN A 1003 1.93 -13.75 24.61
N HIS A 1004 1.84 -14.10 25.90
CA HIS A 1004 1.51 -15.46 26.33
C HIS A 1004 0.17 -15.91 25.76
N LEU A 1005 -0.88 -15.08 25.82
CA LEU A 1005 -2.19 -15.42 25.27
C LEU A 1005 -2.16 -15.68 23.77
N MET A 1006 -1.41 -14.87 23.04
CA MET A 1006 -1.23 -15.02 21.59
C MET A 1006 -0.52 -16.33 21.25
N GLU A 1007 0.52 -16.68 21.98
CA GLU A 1007 1.25 -17.95 21.81
C GLU A 1007 0.40 -19.16 22.18
N ILE A 1008 -0.33 -19.10 23.30
CA ILE A 1008 -1.29 -20.11 23.73
C ILE A 1008 -2.33 -20.32 22.62
N GLY A 1009 -3.03 -19.26 22.22
CA GLY A 1009 -4.07 -19.33 21.19
C GLY A 1009 -3.55 -19.89 19.86
N THR A 1010 -2.33 -19.52 19.46
CA THR A 1010 -1.68 -20.04 18.24
C THR A 1010 -1.40 -21.54 18.37
N PHE A 1011 -0.79 -21.98 19.48
CA PHE A 1011 -0.44 -23.38 19.72
C PHE A 1011 -1.68 -24.30 19.71
N PHE A 1012 -2.74 -23.92 20.43
CA PHE A 1012 -3.95 -24.75 20.50
C PHE A 1012 -4.71 -24.81 19.17
N LYS A 1013 -4.67 -23.73 18.39
CA LYS A 1013 -5.21 -23.72 17.02
C LYS A 1013 -4.46 -24.67 16.08
N GLU A 1014 -3.13 -24.73 16.18
CA GLU A 1014 -2.30 -25.67 15.41
C GLU A 1014 -2.62 -27.14 15.73
N LYS A 1015 -2.97 -27.42 17.00
CA LYS A 1015 -3.33 -28.78 17.46
C LYS A 1015 -4.80 -29.16 17.20
N ASN A 1016 -5.61 -28.21 16.72
CA ASN A 1016 -7.01 -28.42 16.35
C ASN A 1016 -7.90 -28.95 17.48
N TYR A 1017 -7.63 -28.52 18.72
CA TYR A 1017 -8.48 -28.85 19.87
C TYR A 1017 -9.84 -28.15 19.75
N LYS A 1018 -10.93 -28.90 19.99
CA LYS A 1018 -12.30 -28.39 19.94
C LYS A 1018 -12.72 -27.82 21.30
N MET A 1019 -12.23 -26.63 21.62
CA MET A 1019 -12.52 -25.94 22.88
C MET A 1019 -13.13 -24.57 22.62
N ALA A 1020 -14.01 -24.13 23.51
CA ALA A 1020 -14.53 -22.76 23.48
C ALA A 1020 -13.55 -21.82 24.20
N PHE A 1021 -13.14 -20.73 23.56
CA PHE A 1021 -12.28 -19.69 24.16
C PHE A 1021 -13.10 -18.44 24.38
N TYR A 1022 -12.97 -17.79 25.54
CA TYR A 1022 -13.59 -16.50 25.84
C TYR A 1022 -12.56 -15.55 26.45
N ILE A 1023 -12.61 -14.27 26.07
CA ILE A 1023 -11.63 -13.28 26.53
C ILE A 1023 -12.32 -12.08 27.12
N ASN A 1024 -11.97 -11.73 28.36
CA ASN A 1024 -12.33 -10.46 28.93
C ASN A 1024 -11.48 -9.35 28.32
N ILE A 1025 -12.13 -8.32 27.79
CA ILE A 1025 -11.42 -7.19 27.19
C ILE A 1025 -11.62 -5.87 27.93
N LYS A 1026 -12.41 -5.85 29.02
CA LYS A 1026 -12.75 -4.62 29.76
C LYS A 1026 -11.53 -3.79 30.14
N SER A 1027 -10.47 -4.45 30.59
CA SER A 1027 -9.25 -3.79 31.06
C SER A 1027 -8.36 -3.32 29.91
N LEU A 1028 -8.51 -3.85 28.69
CA LEU A 1028 -7.56 -3.70 27.59
C LEU A 1028 -7.80 -2.43 26.74
N SER A 1029 -6.72 -1.84 26.23
CA SER A 1029 -6.81 -0.80 25.19
C SER A 1029 -7.23 -1.36 23.82
N GLU A 1030 -7.79 -0.51 22.96
CA GLU A 1030 -8.24 -0.91 21.62
C GLU A 1030 -7.16 -1.59 20.77
N ASP A 1031 -5.92 -1.09 20.80
CA ASP A 1031 -4.80 -1.68 20.04
C ASP A 1031 -4.49 -3.12 20.50
N ARG A 1032 -4.65 -3.40 21.79
CA ARG A 1032 -4.47 -4.74 22.35
C ARG A 1032 -5.62 -5.65 21.97
N ILE A 1033 -6.85 -5.14 21.94
CA ILE A 1033 -8.03 -5.87 21.47
C ILE A 1033 -7.89 -6.22 19.98
N LYS A 1034 -7.45 -5.26 19.15
CA LYS A 1034 -7.11 -5.48 17.74
C LYS A 1034 -6.03 -6.55 17.60
N THR A 1035 -4.97 -6.51 18.40
CA THR A 1035 -3.91 -7.53 18.40
C THR A 1035 -4.46 -8.93 18.73
N LEU A 1036 -5.28 -9.06 19.77
CA LEU A 1036 -5.92 -10.32 20.14
C LEU A 1036 -6.86 -10.85 19.06
N SER A 1037 -7.59 -9.96 18.37
CA SER A 1037 -8.50 -10.34 17.29
C SER A 1037 -7.80 -11.04 16.12
N THR A 1038 -6.49 -10.84 15.95
CA THR A 1038 -5.72 -11.55 14.90
C THR A 1038 -5.65 -13.07 15.15
N VAL A 1039 -5.79 -13.52 16.40
CA VAL A 1039 -5.76 -14.95 16.79
C VAL A 1039 -7.15 -15.46 17.16
N PHE A 1040 -7.85 -14.71 18.00
CA PHE A 1040 -9.13 -15.10 18.60
C PHE A 1040 -10.33 -14.48 17.88
N LEU A 1041 -11.45 -15.20 17.85
CA LEU A 1041 -12.66 -14.76 17.20
C LEU A 1041 -13.33 -13.64 18.04
N PRO A 1042 -13.62 -12.46 17.49
CA PRO A 1042 -14.17 -11.34 18.27
C PRO A 1042 -15.53 -11.62 18.93
N SER A 1043 -16.33 -12.55 18.38
CA SER A 1043 -17.59 -12.98 19.01
C SER A 1043 -17.41 -13.58 20.40
N ASN A 1044 -16.17 -13.94 20.75
CA ASN A 1044 -15.83 -14.55 22.02
C ASN A 1044 -15.31 -13.51 23.03
N PHE A 1045 -15.27 -12.23 22.67
CA PHE A 1045 -14.88 -11.15 23.56
C PHE A 1045 -16.09 -10.67 24.36
N PHE A 1046 -15.89 -10.40 25.66
CA PHE A 1046 -16.97 -9.99 26.55
C PHE A 1046 -16.48 -9.06 27.67
N HIS A 1047 -17.44 -8.44 28.36
CA HIS A 1047 -17.20 -7.67 29.58
C HIS A 1047 -17.72 -8.43 30.80
N LEU A 1048 -16.88 -8.59 31.83
CA LEU A 1048 -17.24 -9.37 33.02
C LEU A 1048 -18.41 -8.81 33.83
N ASP A 1049 -18.58 -7.49 33.92
CA ASP A 1049 -19.55 -6.88 34.85
C ASP A 1049 -21.03 -7.08 34.44
N GLY A 1050 -21.29 -7.74 33.31
CA GLY A 1050 -22.65 -8.07 32.87
C GLY A 1050 -22.80 -9.34 32.05
N LEU A 1051 -21.72 -10.11 31.81
CA LEU A 1051 -21.69 -11.24 30.86
C LEU A 1051 -22.46 -10.92 29.55
N LYS A 1052 -22.30 -9.70 29.04
CA LYS A 1052 -22.92 -9.28 27.77
C LYS A 1052 -21.91 -9.46 26.64
N PRO A 1053 -22.31 -10.07 25.51
CA PRO A 1053 -21.48 -10.05 24.31
C PRO A 1053 -21.40 -8.62 23.80
N ILE A 1054 -20.27 -8.22 23.21
CA ILE A 1054 -20.21 -6.97 22.44
C ILE A 1054 -21.09 -7.18 21.18
N ASN A 1055 -21.91 -6.18 20.87
CA ASN A 1055 -22.91 -6.23 19.80
C ASN A 1055 -22.33 -6.85 18.52
N LYS A 1056 -23.07 -7.79 17.89
CA LYS A 1056 -22.67 -8.60 16.71
C LYS A 1056 -22.21 -7.80 15.46
N ASN A 1057 -22.28 -6.47 15.50
CA ASN A 1057 -21.92 -5.56 14.41
C ASN A 1057 -20.68 -4.69 14.71
N SER A 1058 -19.86 -5.07 15.70
CA SER A 1058 -18.62 -4.37 16.11
C SER A 1058 -17.38 -4.75 15.31
#